data_AF-A0A6A2XKY5-F1
#
_entry.id   AF-A0A6A2XKY5-F1
#
_cell.length_a   1.000
_cell.length_b   1.000
_cell.length_c   1.000
_cell.angle_alpha   90.00
_cell.angle_beta   90.00
_cell.angle_gamma   90.00
#
_symmetry.space_group_name_H-M   'P 1'
#
loop_
_entity.id
_entity.type
_entity.pdbx_description
1 polymer ?
#
loop_
_entity_poly.entity_id
_entity_poly.type
_entity_poly.pdbx_seq_one_letter_code
_entity_poly.pdbx_strand_id
1 'polypeptide(L)'
;MASSPPSKRRRKGQTVVGESPSKSTSTQEKSSPVVVFAHGAGAPSSSDWMIRWKELLKKALNAVEVVTFDYPYMSGGRRKVPPKAEKLVDFHSGVVKDAVSKYTGHPLILAGKSMGSRVSCMVAAQEDIDASLIVCLGYPLKGMNGAVRDETLLRLKVPVMFVQGTKDGLCPLEKLGVQKKMKAMSGLHEIEGGDHSFKISKKHLQTNGSTQEEAEDAAPASPRVRFKRSLFPLAVYNFSKAMEQALLFHIYWYRTNDVKWWCGKTPNPVPCEYYLSKNMMIKDEVHFLKISMQLALDHAIHAQSNIHSLGPKCRNELEKAAWSDCLKLYELTILGLNKAVDFSPNVQRHDRQTWLSAALTNLETCRDGFIELGVSDYLPPMMSNNVSELISNTMALNKAPYKEPTYKDGFPTWVKHGDSKLLQSSSSLASQADIVVAQDGSGIYKTINEAISAASSQSGSGRYVIYVKAGTYSENVEIGSDLKNIMMVGDGMGKTIITGNKSVGVEKISTFNTATVGVDGESFIGRDITFRNTAGPNNGQAVALRSGSDHSVFYRCSFEGYQDTLYVFSHKQFYRECDVYGTVDFIFGKAAVVLQNCNIYARNPPSKINTVTAQGRSNVNDTSGITIQNSTITAASDLKPVQGSVKTFLGRPWKQFSTTVIIKTFLDTLIDPAGWMEWNQSLDTLYYAEYMNTGPGSFTSNRVKWKGYHVLTNATEASAFTVGNFIDGNSWLPTTGVPFTLGL
;
A
#
# COMPACT_ATOMS: atom_id res chain seq x y z
N MET A 1 -76.84 -7.37 -16.41
CA MET A 1 -77.38 -6.31 -17.30
C MET A 1 -76.61 -5.03 -16.98
N ALA A 2 -75.50 -4.75 -17.67
CA ALA A 2 -75.44 -4.02 -18.92
C ALA A 2 -75.94 -2.57 -18.79
N SER A 3 -75.02 -1.61 -18.71
CA SER A 3 -74.96 -0.47 -19.66
C SER A 3 -73.73 0.41 -19.41
N SER A 4 -73.00 0.66 -20.49
CA SER A 4 -71.96 1.69 -20.67
C SER A 4 -72.46 2.64 -21.78
N PRO A 5 -71.60 3.50 -22.39
CA PRO A 5 -71.07 4.83 -22.03
C PRO A 5 -71.63 5.93 -23.01
N PRO A 6 -71.11 7.19 -23.11
CA PRO A 6 -69.91 7.57 -23.94
C PRO A 6 -69.16 8.85 -23.42
N SER A 7 -68.05 9.42 -23.95
CA SER A 7 -66.99 9.10 -24.92
C SER A 7 -65.83 10.14 -24.93
N LYS A 8 -64.59 9.64 -25.12
CA LYS A 8 -63.49 10.06 -26.05
C LYS A 8 -62.72 11.40 -25.91
N ARG A 9 -61.39 11.25 -25.69
CA ARG A 9 -60.26 11.64 -26.59
C ARG A 9 -58.94 10.99 -26.05
N ARG A 10 -58.46 9.84 -26.53
CA ARG A 10 -57.67 9.46 -27.75
C ARG A 10 -56.21 9.98 -27.81
N ARG A 11 -55.24 9.08 -27.59
CA ARG A 11 -53.93 9.05 -28.29
C ARG A 11 -53.54 7.60 -28.60
N LYS A 12 -53.29 7.33 -29.89
CA LYS A 12 -52.69 6.12 -30.50
C LYS A 12 -51.22 6.01 -30.05
N GLY A 13 -50.51 4.89 -30.03
CA GLY A 13 -50.75 3.51 -30.45
C GLY A 13 -49.47 2.70 -30.14
N GLN A 14 -49.62 1.40 -29.85
CA GLN A 14 -48.53 0.46 -29.61
C GLN A 14 -47.91 -0.04 -30.92
N THR A 15 -46.58 -0.21 -30.92
CA THR A 15 -45.87 -1.21 -31.73
C THR A 15 -44.74 -1.80 -30.88
N VAL A 16 -44.56 -3.11 -31.01
CA VAL A 16 -43.62 -3.99 -30.30
C VAL A 16 -42.21 -3.84 -30.86
N VAL A 17 -41.20 -3.60 -30.00
CA VAL A 17 -39.76 -3.92 -30.18
C VAL A 17 -39.16 -3.95 -28.76
N GLY A 18 -38.69 -5.08 -28.22
CA GLY A 18 -37.37 -5.66 -28.47
C GLY A 18 -36.44 -5.32 -27.30
N GLU A 19 -35.97 -6.35 -26.59
CA GLU A 19 -34.98 -6.27 -25.51
C GLU A 19 -33.80 -5.37 -25.89
N SER A 20 -33.41 -4.47 -24.97
CA SER A 20 -32.20 -3.66 -25.10
C SER A 20 -31.17 -4.10 -24.06
N PRO A 21 -29.87 -4.17 -24.41
CA PRO A 21 -28.94 -5.10 -23.81
C PRO A 21 -28.24 -4.55 -22.56
N SER A 22 -27.80 -5.51 -21.76
CA SER A 22 -26.79 -5.41 -20.72
C SER A 22 -25.62 -4.49 -21.12
N LYS A 23 -25.25 -3.58 -20.21
CA LYS A 23 -23.95 -2.90 -20.26
C LYS A 23 -22.86 -3.94 -20.01
N SER A 24 -22.39 -4.51 -21.11
CA SER A 24 -21.18 -5.30 -21.16
C SER A 24 -19.99 -4.46 -20.74
N THR A 25 -19.17 -5.07 -19.91
CA THR A 25 -17.78 -4.74 -19.62
C THR A 25 -17.09 -4.22 -20.88
N SER A 26 -16.64 -2.96 -20.89
CA SER A 26 -15.80 -2.44 -21.96
C SER A 26 -14.46 -3.16 -21.89
N THR A 27 -14.33 -4.25 -22.66
CA THR A 27 -13.03 -4.73 -23.13
C THR A 27 -12.33 -3.53 -23.76
N GLN A 28 -11.21 -3.09 -23.16
CA GLN A 28 -10.37 -2.04 -23.75
C GLN A 28 -10.00 -2.46 -25.17
N GLU A 29 -10.62 -1.81 -26.18
CA GLU A 29 -10.18 -1.96 -27.56
C GLU A 29 -8.73 -1.47 -27.63
N LYS A 30 -7.82 -2.33 -28.09
CA LYS A 30 -6.45 -1.94 -28.46
C LYS A 30 -6.56 -0.82 -29.49
N SER A 31 -6.13 0.40 -29.17
CA SER A 31 -6.08 1.50 -30.14
C SER A 31 -5.10 1.14 -31.26
N SER A 32 -5.62 0.89 -32.47
CA SER A 32 -4.83 0.68 -33.68
C SER A 32 -3.87 1.84 -33.95
N PRO A 33 -2.63 1.62 -34.43
CA PRO A 33 -1.65 2.69 -34.60
C PRO A 33 -1.94 3.58 -35.81
N VAL A 34 -1.44 4.82 -35.78
CA VAL A 34 -1.30 5.69 -36.96
C VAL A 34 0.13 5.60 -37.49
N VAL A 35 0.29 5.42 -38.80
CA VAL A 35 1.60 5.31 -39.45
C VAL A 35 1.88 6.56 -40.28
N VAL A 36 3.01 7.22 -40.08
CA VAL A 36 3.50 8.28 -40.97
C VAL A 36 4.56 7.67 -41.88
N PHE A 37 4.30 7.60 -43.19
CA PHE A 37 5.10 6.86 -44.16
C PHE A 37 5.75 7.76 -45.22
N ALA A 38 7.06 7.96 -45.10
CA ALA A 38 7.84 8.84 -45.96
C ALA A 38 8.46 8.13 -47.18
N HIS A 39 8.39 8.77 -48.34
CA HIS A 39 8.98 8.26 -49.58
C HIS A 39 10.52 8.43 -49.62
N GLY A 40 11.16 7.72 -50.56
CA GLY A 40 12.60 7.84 -50.83
C GLY A 40 12.95 8.97 -51.81
N ALA A 41 14.24 9.20 -52.03
CA ALA A 41 14.73 10.32 -52.86
C ALA A 41 14.21 10.35 -54.32
N GLY A 42 13.85 9.19 -54.88
CA GLY A 42 13.64 9.02 -56.32
C GLY A 42 12.20 8.99 -56.83
N ALA A 43 11.20 8.85 -55.96
CA ALA A 43 9.80 8.69 -56.35
C ALA A 43 8.87 9.32 -55.31
N PRO A 44 7.74 9.91 -55.72
CA PRO A 44 6.79 10.52 -54.81
C PRO A 44 6.00 9.46 -54.03
N SER A 45 5.27 9.92 -53.02
CA SER A 45 4.33 9.13 -52.24
C SER A 45 3.20 8.51 -53.07
N SER A 46 2.91 9.07 -54.25
CA SER A 46 1.95 8.55 -55.24
C SER A 46 2.51 7.46 -56.17
N SER A 47 3.77 7.05 -56.02
CA SER A 47 4.32 5.96 -56.83
C SER A 47 3.70 4.60 -56.49
N ASP A 48 3.57 3.72 -57.49
CA ASP A 48 2.98 2.38 -57.31
C ASP A 48 3.63 1.59 -56.17
N TRP A 49 4.93 1.74 -55.97
CA TRP A 49 5.66 1.09 -54.88
C TRP A 49 5.20 1.61 -53.51
N MET A 50 5.08 2.94 -53.34
CA MET A 50 4.63 3.54 -52.09
C MET A 50 3.16 3.18 -51.80
N ILE A 51 2.30 3.16 -52.82
CA ILE A 51 0.90 2.77 -52.68
C ILE A 51 0.77 1.31 -52.23
N ARG A 52 1.49 0.38 -52.86
CA ARG A 52 1.48 -1.03 -52.44
C ARG A 52 1.96 -1.21 -51.00
N TRP A 53 3.08 -0.59 -50.63
CA TRP A 53 3.62 -0.67 -49.28
C TRP A 53 2.77 0.04 -48.23
N LYS A 54 2.04 1.08 -48.60
CA LYS A 54 1.03 1.71 -47.75
C LYS A 54 -0.05 0.70 -47.36
N GLU A 55 -0.59 -0.04 -48.33
CA GLU A 55 -1.63 -1.06 -48.06
C GLU A 55 -1.07 -2.23 -47.26
N LEU A 56 0.16 -2.69 -47.56
CA LEU A 56 0.83 -3.72 -46.77
C LEU A 56 1.04 -3.31 -45.32
N LEU A 57 1.53 -2.09 -45.07
CA LEU A 57 1.70 -1.56 -43.70
C LEU A 57 0.36 -1.40 -42.99
N LYS A 58 -0.67 -0.90 -43.69
CA LYS A 58 -2.02 -0.73 -43.13
C LYS A 58 -2.59 -2.06 -42.66
N LYS A 59 -2.47 -3.10 -43.49
CA LYS A 59 -2.92 -4.46 -43.19
C LYS A 59 -2.06 -5.13 -42.10
N ALA A 60 -0.74 -5.05 -42.20
CA ALA A 60 0.19 -5.72 -41.27
C ALA A 60 0.11 -5.16 -39.85
N LEU A 61 -0.10 -3.85 -39.70
CA LEU A 61 -0.18 -3.18 -38.40
C LEU A 61 -1.60 -3.04 -37.87
N ASN A 62 -2.61 -3.45 -38.65
CA ASN A 62 -4.00 -3.11 -38.43
C ASN A 62 -4.16 -1.60 -38.15
N ALA A 63 -3.46 -0.77 -38.93
CA ALA A 63 -3.33 0.66 -38.66
C ALA A 63 -4.64 1.41 -38.94
N VAL A 64 -4.96 2.38 -38.07
CA VAL A 64 -6.12 3.25 -38.26
C VAL A 64 -5.97 4.09 -39.53
N GLU A 65 -4.74 4.56 -39.79
CA GLU A 65 -4.37 5.27 -41.01
C GLU A 65 -2.88 5.10 -41.32
N VAL A 66 -2.54 5.15 -42.60
CA VAL A 66 -1.16 5.32 -43.09
C VAL A 66 -1.07 6.63 -43.86
N VAL A 67 -0.56 7.66 -43.19
CA VAL A 67 -0.37 9.02 -43.71
C VAL A 67 0.88 9.04 -44.57
N THR A 68 0.69 9.17 -45.89
CA THR A 68 1.78 9.40 -46.85
C THR A 68 1.80 10.87 -47.26
N PHE A 69 2.98 11.40 -47.55
CA PHE A 69 3.17 12.81 -47.91
C PHE A 69 4.35 12.97 -48.87
N ASP A 70 4.39 14.08 -49.60
CA ASP A 70 5.51 14.44 -50.48
C ASP A 70 6.40 15.50 -49.85
N TYR A 71 7.71 15.30 -49.90
CA TYR A 71 8.66 16.34 -49.51
C TYR A 71 8.60 17.55 -50.45
N PRO A 72 8.97 18.77 -49.98
CA PRO A 72 8.83 20.00 -50.78
C PRO A 72 9.57 20.01 -52.12
N TYR A 73 10.59 19.16 -52.30
CA TYR A 73 11.32 19.06 -53.57
C TYR A 73 10.60 18.21 -54.63
N MET A 74 9.49 17.55 -54.25
CA MET A 74 8.62 16.77 -55.14
C MET A 74 7.30 17.50 -55.47
N SER A 75 7.01 18.64 -54.83
CA SER A 75 5.80 19.42 -55.11
C SER A 75 5.91 20.18 -56.44
N GLY A 76 4.82 20.20 -57.22
CA GLY A 76 4.72 20.96 -58.47
C GLY A 76 5.17 20.23 -59.75
N GLY A 77 5.25 18.89 -59.76
CA GLY A 77 5.40 18.08 -60.99
C GLY A 77 6.77 18.11 -61.66
N ARG A 78 7.74 18.87 -61.15
CA ARG A 78 9.14 18.89 -61.63
C ARG A 78 10.08 18.30 -60.59
N ARG A 79 10.76 17.20 -60.93
CA ARG A 79 11.71 16.49 -60.06
C ARG A 79 12.96 17.34 -59.83
N LYS A 80 13.06 17.98 -58.65
CA LYS A 80 14.26 18.69 -58.21
C LYS A 80 15.27 17.73 -57.56
N VAL A 81 16.54 18.13 -57.54
CA VAL A 81 17.59 17.36 -56.87
C VAL A 81 17.23 17.23 -55.37
N PRO A 82 17.16 16.00 -54.82
CA PRO A 82 16.80 15.81 -53.42
C PRO A 82 17.82 16.48 -52.49
N PRO A 83 17.38 17.25 -51.48
CA PRO A 83 18.28 17.83 -50.50
C PRO A 83 18.83 16.73 -49.57
N LYS A 84 19.85 17.09 -48.78
CA LYS A 84 20.35 16.20 -47.73
C LYS A 84 19.24 15.90 -46.72
N ALA A 85 19.23 14.67 -46.17
CA ALA A 85 18.20 14.19 -45.25
C ALA A 85 18.00 15.11 -44.03
N GLU A 86 19.08 15.71 -43.54
CA GLU A 86 19.08 16.64 -42.41
C GLU A 86 18.19 17.87 -42.66
N LYS A 87 18.07 18.32 -43.93
CA LYS A 87 17.21 19.47 -44.30
C LYS A 87 15.72 19.11 -44.40
N LEU A 88 15.37 17.85 -44.26
CA LEU A 88 13.98 17.37 -44.38
C LEU A 88 13.35 17.08 -43.01
N VAL A 89 14.15 17.12 -41.93
CA VAL A 89 13.70 16.75 -40.57
C VAL A 89 12.56 17.66 -40.12
N ASP A 90 12.72 18.98 -40.16
CA ASP A 90 11.71 19.92 -39.66
C ASP A 90 10.36 19.79 -40.38
N PHE A 91 10.40 19.62 -41.71
CA PHE A 91 9.19 19.40 -42.50
C PHE A 91 8.51 18.09 -42.12
N HIS A 92 9.27 16.99 -41.98
CA HIS A 92 8.73 15.69 -41.59
C HIS A 92 8.18 15.73 -40.17
N SER A 93 8.86 16.36 -39.22
CA SER A 93 8.36 16.55 -37.85
C SER A 93 7.05 17.34 -37.83
N GLY A 94 6.88 18.34 -38.71
CA GLY A 94 5.60 19.03 -38.91
C GLY A 94 4.48 18.07 -39.32
N VAL A 95 4.71 17.23 -40.33
CA VAL A 95 3.74 16.22 -40.77
C VAL A 95 3.41 15.21 -39.66
N VAL A 96 4.40 14.81 -38.85
CA VAL A 96 4.19 13.92 -37.70
C VAL A 96 3.30 14.58 -36.66
N LYS A 97 3.54 15.85 -36.31
CA LYS A 97 2.72 16.60 -35.34
C LYS A 97 1.28 16.78 -35.84
N ASP A 98 1.10 17.04 -37.13
CA ASP A 98 -0.23 17.11 -37.76
C ASP A 98 -0.95 15.75 -37.71
N ALA A 99 -0.25 14.65 -37.97
CA ALA A 99 -0.81 13.31 -37.86
C ALA A 99 -1.19 12.96 -36.40
N VAL A 100 -0.32 13.26 -35.43
CA VAL A 100 -0.58 13.00 -34.00
C VAL A 100 -1.77 13.81 -33.49
N SER A 101 -1.87 15.08 -33.87
CA SER A 101 -3.02 15.92 -33.49
C SER A 101 -4.33 15.41 -34.11
N LYS A 102 -4.31 14.99 -35.37
CA LYS A 102 -5.48 14.43 -36.06
C LYS A 102 -5.93 13.07 -35.51
N TYR A 103 -5.00 12.23 -35.10
CA TYR A 103 -5.26 10.88 -34.58
C TYR A 103 -4.87 10.77 -33.09
N THR A 104 -5.43 11.68 -32.28
CA THR A 104 -5.13 11.76 -30.83
C THR A 104 -5.49 10.45 -30.12
N GLY A 105 -4.58 9.92 -29.31
CA GLY A 105 -4.77 8.67 -28.54
C GLY A 105 -4.37 7.39 -29.27
N HIS A 106 -3.96 7.47 -30.54
CA HIS A 106 -3.41 6.33 -31.30
C HIS A 106 -1.87 6.30 -31.22
N PRO A 107 -1.25 5.12 -31.02
CA PRO A 107 0.21 4.98 -31.05
C PRO A 107 0.80 5.43 -32.40
N LEU A 108 1.90 6.17 -32.38
CA LEU A 108 2.59 6.65 -33.59
C LEU A 108 3.64 5.65 -34.08
N ILE A 109 3.59 5.29 -35.36
CA ILE A 109 4.63 4.52 -36.03
C ILE A 109 5.22 5.37 -37.17
N LEU A 110 6.54 5.49 -37.22
CA LEU A 110 7.21 6.12 -38.34
C LEU A 110 7.70 5.05 -39.32
N ALA A 111 7.31 5.15 -40.58
CA ALA A 111 7.82 4.31 -41.64
C ALA A 111 8.52 5.16 -42.69
N GLY A 112 9.50 4.59 -43.38
CA GLY A 112 10.08 5.29 -44.52
C GLY A 112 10.80 4.37 -45.47
N LYS A 113 10.89 4.79 -46.74
CA LYS A 113 11.71 4.14 -47.77
C LYS A 113 13.04 4.86 -47.96
N SER A 114 14.17 4.16 -47.92
CA SER A 114 15.48 4.71 -48.27
C SER A 114 15.79 6.00 -47.48
N MET A 115 15.99 7.13 -48.18
CA MET A 115 16.14 8.45 -47.55
C MET A 115 15.01 8.76 -46.56
N GLY A 116 13.77 8.39 -46.85
CA GLY A 116 12.62 8.52 -45.96
C GLY A 116 12.84 7.80 -44.62
N SER A 117 13.36 6.57 -44.64
CA SER A 117 13.68 5.81 -43.41
C SER A 117 14.72 6.54 -42.56
N ARG A 118 15.73 7.13 -43.21
CA ARG A 118 16.77 7.90 -42.53
C ARG A 118 16.21 9.15 -41.86
N VAL A 119 15.34 9.89 -42.56
CA VAL A 119 14.68 11.06 -41.97
C VAL A 119 13.76 10.63 -40.83
N SER A 120 12.98 9.54 -40.96
CA SER A 120 12.16 8.99 -39.87
C SER A 120 12.97 8.68 -38.61
N CYS A 121 14.16 8.08 -38.75
CA CYS A 121 15.09 7.86 -37.63
C CYS A 121 15.59 9.17 -37.00
N MET A 122 15.79 10.22 -37.79
CA MET A 122 16.22 11.52 -37.26
C MET A 122 15.08 12.24 -36.53
N VAL A 123 13.86 12.16 -37.06
CA VAL A 123 12.64 12.73 -36.43
C VAL A 123 12.36 12.03 -35.09
N ALA A 124 12.41 10.70 -35.05
CA ALA A 124 12.24 9.94 -33.80
C ALA A 124 13.41 10.09 -32.81
N ALA A 125 14.49 10.78 -33.18
CA ALA A 125 15.56 11.12 -32.25
C ALA A 125 15.32 12.47 -31.52
N GLN A 126 14.30 13.24 -31.93
CA GLN A 126 13.91 14.48 -31.26
C GLN A 126 13.14 14.17 -29.96
N GLU A 127 13.30 15.00 -28.93
CA GLU A 127 12.71 14.77 -27.61
C GLU A 127 11.18 15.00 -27.57
N ASP A 128 10.64 15.75 -28.52
CA ASP A 128 9.24 16.13 -28.62
C ASP A 128 8.40 15.21 -29.53
N ILE A 129 8.96 14.09 -30.00
CA ILE A 129 8.27 13.08 -30.81
C ILE A 129 8.28 11.73 -30.10
N ASP A 130 7.11 11.27 -29.65
CA ASP A 130 6.94 9.97 -29.00
C ASP A 130 6.46 8.92 -30.02
N ALA A 131 7.41 8.29 -30.72
CA ALA A 131 7.13 7.21 -31.66
C ALA A 131 7.27 5.83 -30.98
N SER A 132 6.31 4.94 -31.22
CA SER A 132 6.29 3.58 -30.66
C SER A 132 7.14 2.57 -31.44
N LEU A 133 7.34 2.79 -32.74
CA LEU A 133 8.15 1.93 -33.64
C LEU A 133 8.61 2.72 -34.86
N ILE A 134 9.81 2.40 -35.36
CA ILE A 134 10.31 2.87 -36.65
C ILE A 134 10.43 1.68 -37.62
N VAL A 135 9.81 1.75 -38.79
CA VAL A 135 9.91 0.76 -39.87
C VAL A 135 10.79 1.31 -41.00
N CYS A 136 11.99 0.77 -41.11
CA CYS A 136 12.97 1.17 -42.10
C CYS A 136 12.93 0.25 -43.32
N LEU A 137 12.33 0.71 -44.41
CA LEU A 137 12.29 -0.02 -45.69
C LEU A 137 13.51 0.36 -46.55
N GLY A 138 14.52 -0.51 -46.56
CA GLY A 138 15.78 -0.31 -47.29
C GLY A 138 16.57 0.86 -46.71
N TYR A 139 17.02 0.77 -45.45
CA TYR A 139 17.75 1.87 -44.80
C TYR A 139 19.11 2.10 -45.49
N PRO A 140 19.45 3.32 -45.95
CA PRO A 140 20.68 3.59 -46.69
C PRO A 140 21.87 3.76 -45.73
N LEU A 141 22.31 2.65 -45.13
CA LEU A 141 23.40 2.62 -44.14
C LEU A 141 24.74 3.06 -44.74
N LYS A 142 24.96 2.81 -46.03
CA LYS A 142 26.15 3.22 -46.78
C LYS A 142 25.80 4.35 -47.74
N GLY A 143 26.48 5.49 -47.63
CA GLY A 143 26.41 6.58 -48.59
C GLY A 143 27.03 6.20 -49.95
N MET A 144 26.70 6.96 -51.00
CA MET A 144 27.24 6.75 -52.36
C MET A 144 28.78 6.85 -52.41
N ASN A 145 29.38 7.56 -51.47
CA ASN A 145 30.82 7.72 -51.28
C ASN A 145 31.44 6.67 -50.32
N GLY A 146 30.66 5.67 -49.89
CA GLY A 146 31.13 4.59 -49.02
C GLY A 146 31.07 4.84 -47.51
N ALA A 147 30.74 6.06 -47.08
CA ALA A 147 30.61 6.42 -45.66
C ALA A 147 29.45 5.68 -44.97
N VAL A 148 29.66 5.20 -43.75
CA VAL A 148 28.64 4.55 -42.92
C VAL A 148 27.82 5.62 -42.19
N ARG A 149 26.49 5.43 -42.12
CA ARG A 149 25.52 6.39 -41.59
C ARG A 149 24.78 5.80 -40.37
N ASP A 150 25.54 5.40 -39.36
CA ASP A 150 25.06 4.72 -38.15
C ASP A 150 24.86 5.65 -36.93
N GLU A 151 25.42 6.86 -36.92
CA GLU A 151 25.35 7.78 -35.77
C GLU A 151 23.93 7.99 -35.23
N THR A 152 22.95 8.25 -36.11
CA THR A 152 21.55 8.41 -35.72
C THR A 152 20.99 7.13 -35.11
N LEU A 153 21.28 5.96 -35.71
CA LEU A 153 20.80 4.67 -35.24
C LEU A 153 21.33 4.33 -33.84
N LEU A 154 22.58 4.71 -33.54
CA LEU A 154 23.20 4.47 -32.23
C LEU A 154 22.61 5.38 -31.13
N ARG A 155 22.01 6.51 -31.49
CA ARG A 155 21.36 7.45 -30.56
C ARG A 155 19.87 7.18 -30.34
N LEU A 156 19.24 6.41 -31.23
CA LEU A 156 17.83 6.07 -31.11
C LEU A 156 17.52 5.33 -29.81
N LYS A 157 16.39 5.70 -29.20
CA LYS A 157 15.78 5.01 -28.06
C LYS A 157 14.51 4.25 -28.46
N VAL A 158 13.94 4.57 -29.62
CA VAL A 158 12.74 3.96 -30.19
C VAL A 158 13.07 2.64 -30.91
N PRO A 159 12.28 1.57 -30.75
CA PRO A 159 12.49 0.31 -31.48
C PRO A 159 12.53 0.50 -33.00
N VAL A 160 13.40 -0.25 -33.69
CA VAL A 160 13.59 -0.15 -35.14
C VAL A 160 13.46 -1.51 -35.83
N MET A 161 12.52 -1.64 -36.77
CA MET A 161 12.42 -2.79 -37.67
C MET A 161 13.08 -2.45 -39.00
N PHE A 162 14.15 -3.14 -39.36
CA PHE A 162 14.79 -3.03 -40.67
C PHE A 162 14.20 -4.07 -41.61
N VAL A 163 13.76 -3.62 -42.78
CA VAL A 163 13.37 -4.47 -43.91
C VAL A 163 14.37 -4.26 -45.01
N GLN A 164 15.10 -5.30 -45.38
CA GLN A 164 16.32 -5.15 -46.14
C GLN A 164 16.46 -6.22 -47.23
N GLY A 165 16.66 -5.80 -48.47
CA GLY A 165 17.02 -6.71 -49.55
C GLY A 165 18.43 -7.28 -49.33
N THR A 166 18.58 -8.59 -49.46
CA THR A 166 19.90 -9.27 -49.31
C THR A 166 20.94 -8.84 -50.34
N LYS A 167 20.51 -8.24 -51.46
CA LYS A 167 21.36 -7.68 -52.52
C LYS A 167 21.38 -6.16 -52.53
N ASP A 168 21.05 -5.51 -51.41
CA ASP A 168 21.09 -4.05 -51.32
C ASP A 168 22.53 -3.50 -51.22
N GLY A 169 22.98 -2.84 -52.29
CA GLY A 169 24.29 -2.17 -52.33
C GLY A 169 24.42 -0.93 -51.43
N LEU A 170 23.30 -0.31 -51.03
CA LEU A 170 23.26 0.81 -50.09
C LEU A 170 23.21 0.35 -48.63
N CYS A 171 23.01 -0.96 -48.41
CA CYS A 171 22.96 -1.54 -47.07
C CYS A 171 23.48 -2.99 -47.07
N PRO A 172 24.80 -3.21 -47.26
CA PRO A 172 25.36 -4.56 -47.21
C PRO A 172 25.11 -5.21 -45.84
N LEU A 173 24.48 -6.38 -45.82
CA LEU A 173 24.02 -7.04 -44.57
C LEU A 173 25.14 -7.29 -43.55
N GLU A 174 26.36 -7.54 -44.01
CA GLU A 174 27.56 -7.66 -43.16
C GLU A 174 27.85 -6.39 -42.34
N LYS A 175 27.50 -5.21 -42.89
CA LYS A 175 27.64 -3.91 -42.23
C LYS A 175 26.45 -3.54 -41.36
N LEU A 176 25.33 -4.28 -41.45
CA LEU A 176 24.19 -4.13 -40.55
C LEU A 176 24.47 -4.62 -39.12
N GLY A 177 25.70 -5.07 -38.83
CA GLY A 177 26.21 -5.32 -37.48
C GLY A 177 26.09 -4.14 -36.50
N VAL A 178 25.79 -2.93 -37.00
CA VAL A 178 25.35 -1.77 -36.19
C VAL A 178 24.20 -2.11 -35.25
N GLN A 179 23.28 -3.02 -35.63
CA GLN A 179 22.16 -3.45 -34.77
C GLN A 179 22.64 -3.97 -33.41
N LYS A 180 23.80 -4.63 -33.36
CA LYS A 180 24.38 -5.13 -32.11
C LYS A 180 24.91 -4.01 -31.19
N LYS A 181 25.13 -2.82 -31.74
CA LYS A 181 25.66 -1.63 -31.06
C LYS A 181 24.57 -0.61 -30.71
N MET A 182 23.36 -0.75 -31.25
CA MET A 182 22.23 0.13 -30.96
C MET A 182 21.78 -0.04 -29.50
N LYS A 183 21.41 1.08 -28.86
CA LYS A 183 20.76 1.08 -27.54
C LYS A 183 19.29 0.68 -27.65
N ALA A 184 18.61 1.15 -28.70
CA ALA A 184 17.26 0.73 -29.03
C ALA A 184 17.20 -0.74 -29.49
N MET A 185 16.07 -1.39 -29.20
CA MET A 185 15.76 -2.72 -29.74
C MET A 185 15.67 -2.64 -31.27
N SER A 186 16.31 -3.59 -31.98
CA SER A 186 16.24 -3.64 -33.44
C SER A 186 15.90 -5.04 -33.95
N GLY A 187 15.07 -5.13 -34.98
CA GLY A 187 14.79 -6.35 -35.74
C GLY A 187 15.27 -6.22 -37.20
N LEU A 188 15.52 -7.35 -37.84
CA LEU A 188 15.87 -7.42 -39.27
C LEU A 188 14.96 -8.44 -39.97
N HIS A 189 14.30 -7.99 -41.03
CA HIS A 189 13.62 -8.82 -42.00
C HIS A 189 14.37 -8.74 -43.34
N GLU A 190 14.86 -9.87 -43.82
CA GLU A 190 15.63 -9.95 -45.06
C GLU A 190 14.71 -10.40 -46.21
N ILE A 191 14.70 -9.63 -47.30
CA ILE A 191 14.05 -10.04 -48.56
C ILE A 191 15.11 -10.70 -49.42
N GLU A 192 15.03 -12.03 -49.53
CA GLU A 192 16.00 -12.83 -50.25
C GLU A 192 16.00 -12.47 -51.74
N GLY A 193 17.19 -12.25 -52.31
CA GLY A 193 17.37 -11.81 -53.69
C GLY A 193 16.96 -10.36 -54.01
N GLY A 194 16.35 -9.63 -53.07
CA GLY A 194 15.86 -8.27 -53.26
C GLY A 194 16.96 -7.21 -53.28
N ASP A 195 16.80 -6.20 -54.13
CA ASP A 195 17.64 -5.00 -54.16
C ASP A 195 17.19 -3.92 -53.14
N HIS A 196 17.70 -2.69 -53.24
CA HIS A 196 17.33 -1.56 -52.37
C HIS A 196 15.84 -1.15 -52.41
N SER A 197 15.13 -1.53 -53.48
CA SER A 197 13.68 -1.34 -53.60
C SER A 197 12.94 -2.67 -53.53
N PHE A 198 13.62 -3.71 -53.02
CA PHE A 198 13.14 -5.07 -52.87
C PHE A 198 12.81 -5.79 -54.17
N LYS A 199 13.22 -5.23 -55.32
CA LYS A 199 13.01 -5.86 -56.62
C LYS A 199 13.92 -7.07 -56.74
N ILE A 200 13.34 -8.21 -57.10
CA ILE A 200 14.05 -9.47 -57.26
C ILE A 200 14.23 -9.72 -58.77
N SER A 201 15.38 -10.26 -59.16
CA SER A 201 15.64 -10.56 -60.57
C SER A 201 14.75 -11.71 -61.06
N LYS A 202 14.24 -11.62 -62.31
CA LYS A 202 13.40 -12.66 -62.92
C LYS A 202 14.03 -14.06 -62.83
N LYS A 203 15.36 -14.14 -62.99
CA LYS A 203 16.13 -15.38 -62.84
C LYS A 203 15.99 -15.98 -61.45
N HIS A 204 16.02 -15.16 -60.39
CA HIS A 204 15.92 -15.62 -59.00
C HIS A 204 14.50 -16.05 -58.63
N LEU A 205 13.48 -15.29 -59.07
CA LEU A 205 12.06 -15.65 -58.89
C LEU A 205 11.73 -16.99 -59.57
N GLN A 206 12.23 -17.22 -60.78
CA GLN A 206 12.05 -18.48 -61.51
C GLN A 206 12.77 -19.66 -60.86
N THR A 207 13.98 -19.46 -60.33
CA THR A 207 14.74 -20.51 -59.63
C THR A 207 14.07 -20.94 -58.32
N ASN A 208 13.41 -20.01 -57.61
CA ASN A 208 12.80 -20.28 -56.31
C ASN A 208 11.29 -20.57 -56.37
N GLY A 209 10.68 -20.59 -57.58
CA GLY A 209 9.26 -20.87 -57.75
C GLY A 209 8.34 -19.87 -57.03
N SER A 210 8.73 -18.60 -56.94
CA SER A 210 8.02 -17.56 -56.19
C SER A 210 7.76 -16.32 -57.06
N THR A 211 6.62 -15.67 -56.86
CA THR A 211 6.30 -14.37 -57.47
C THR A 211 6.94 -13.21 -56.69
N GLN A 212 7.02 -12.02 -57.29
CA GLN A 212 7.52 -10.83 -56.60
C GLN A 212 6.65 -10.48 -55.38
N GLU A 213 5.33 -10.67 -55.47
CA GLU A 213 4.40 -10.47 -54.35
C GLU A 213 4.60 -11.54 -53.28
N GLU A 214 4.74 -12.81 -53.66
CA GLU A 214 5.03 -13.88 -52.71
C GLU A 214 6.40 -13.72 -52.03
N ALA A 215 7.41 -13.13 -52.67
CA ALA A 215 8.70 -12.90 -52.03
C ALA A 215 8.73 -11.62 -51.17
N GLU A 216 7.81 -10.68 -51.41
CA GLU A 216 7.55 -9.54 -50.52
C GLU A 216 6.65 -9.95 -49.33
N ASP A 217 5.78 -10.96 -49.49
CA ASP A 217 4.85 -11.48 -48.47
C ASP A 217 5.35 -12.72 -47.69
N ALA A 218 6.20 -13.56 -48.29
CA ALA A 218 6.68 -14.84 -47.78
C ALA A 218 8.19 -14.85 -47.57
N ALA A 219 8.62 -15.37 -46.42
CA ALA A 219 10.01 -15.70 -46.17
C ALA A 219 10.35 -17.11 -46.69
N PRO A 220 11.47 -17.32 -47.41
CA PRO A 220 12.09 -18.63 -47.51
C PRO A 220 12.67 -19.01 -46.15
N ALA A 221 12.60 -20.30 -45.83
CA ALA A 221 13.08 -20.88 -44.57
C ALA A 221 14.60 -20.65 -44.38
N SER A 222 15.00 -19.72 -43.50
CA SER A 222 16.34 -19.70 -42.90
C SER A 222 16.34 -19.00 -41.52
N PRO A 223 16.88 -19.63 -40.47
CA PRO A 223 16.77 -19.16 -39.09
C PRO A 223 17.82 -18.10 -38.76
N ARG A 224 17.53 -16.82 -39.00
CA ARG A 224 18.36 -15.71 -38.46
C ARG A 224 17.57 -14.51 -37.94
N VAL A 225 16.37 -14.72 -37.39
CA VAL A 225 15.76 -13.73 -36.50
C VAL A 225 16.48 -13.81 -35.14
N ARG A 226 17.56 -13.04 -34.95
CA ARG A 226 18.25 -12.92 -33.65
C ARG A 226 17.55 -11.90 -32.76
N PHE A 227 16.53 -12.31 -32.00
CA PHE A 227 16.15 -11.58 -30.78
C PHE A 227 16.93 -12.14 -29.59
N LYS A 228 17.53 -11.26 -28.78
CA LYS A 228 18.22 -11.66 -27.55
C LYS A 228 17.20 -12.18 -26.53
N ARG A 229 17.45 -13.40 -26.06
CA ARG A 229 16.81 -14.19 -24.97
C ARG A 229 15.43 -14.81 -25.31
N SER A 230 15.44 -16.14 -25.16
CA SER A 230 14.43 -17.12 -25.54
C SER A 230 13.12 -17.00 -24.79
N LEU A 231 12.01 -17.26 -25.50
CA LEU A 231 10.98 -18.24 -25.14
C LEU A 231 10.00 -18.40 -26.33
N PHE A 232 9.70 -19.66 -26.67
CA PHE A 232 8.71 -20.20 -27.62
C PHE A 232 9.16 -20.63 -29.06
N PRO A 233 8.56 -21.74 -29.57
CA PRO A 233 9.14 -22.56 -30.64
C PRO A 233 8.73 -22.13 -32.06
N LEU A 234 9.47 -22.70 -33.01
CA LEU A 234 9.33 -22.65 -34.46
C LEU A 234 7.87 -22.57 -34.97
N ALA A 235 7.55 -21.49 -35.67
CA ALA A 235 6.45 -21.43 -36.63
C ALA A 235 6.82 -20.46 -37.77
N VAL A 236 6.31 -20.73 -38.97
CA VAL A 236 6.53 -19.97 -40.21
C VAL A 236 6.10 -18.50 -40.03
N TYR A 237 7.02 -17.55 -40.29
CA TYR A 237 6.81 -16.11 -40.11
C TYR A 237 6.59 -15.40 -41.45
N ASN A 238 5.43 -14.77 -41.61
CA ASN A 238 5.23 -13.76 -42.66
C ASN A 238 5.40 -12.36 -42.05
N PHE A 239 5.65 -11.37 -42.91
CA PHE A 239 5.94 -9.98 -42.56
C PHE A 239 4.96 -9.37 -41.53
N SER A 240 3.66 -9.62 -41.69
CA SER A 240 2.60 -9.18 -40.76
C SER A 240 2.77 -9.72 -39.32
N LYS A 241 3.07 -11.02 -39.16
CA LYS A 241 3.28 -11.63 -37.84
C LYS A 241 4.56 -11.13 -37.15
N ALA A 242 5.61 -10.83 -37.92
CA ALA A 242 6.85 -10.27 -37.38
C ALA A 242 6.64 -8.85 -36.82
N MET A 243 5.80 -8.05 -37.47
CA MET A 243 5.41 -6.73 -36.99
C MET A 243 4.52 -6.80 -35.74
N GLU A 244 3.55 -7.70 -35.72
CA GLU A 244 2.66 -7.91 -34.57
C GLU A 244 3.43 -8.37 -33.32
N GLN A 245 4.38 -9.30 -33.48
CA GLN A 245 5.21 -9.76 -32.37
C GLN A 245 6.20 -8.72 -31.85
N ALA A 246 6.79 -7.90 -32.73
CA ALA A 246 7.66 -6.80 -32.31
C ALA A 246 6.88 -5.79 -31.43
N LEU A 247 5.62 -5.50 -31.77
CA LEU A 247 4.73 -4.67 -30.96
C LEU A 247 4.39 -5.33 -29.61
N LEU A 248 4.00 -6.61 -29.61
CA LEU A 248 3.65 -7.34 -28.40
C LEU A 248 4.85 -7.48 -27.43
N PHE A 249 6.05 -7.71 -27.96
CA PHE A 249 7.27 -7.82 -27.18
C PHE A 249 7.71 -6.46 -26.60
N HIS A 250 7.53 -5.36 -27.34
CA HIS A 250 7.79 -4.01 -26.83
C HIS A 250 6.84 -3.62 -25.70
N ILE A 251 5.54 -3.88 -25.86
CA ILE A 251 4.52 -3.65 -24.83
C ILE A 251 4.85 -4.46 -23.56
N TYR A 252 5.27 -5.71 -23.71
CA TYR A 252 5.65 -6.58 -22.60
C TYR A 252 6.97 -6.12 -21.92
N TRP A 253 7.98 -5.75 -22.70
CA TRP A 253 9.29 -5.30 -22.21
C TRP A 253 9.24 -3.93 -21.51
N TYR A 254 8.46 -2.97 -22.03
CA TYR A 254 8.30 -1.66 -21.41
C TYR A 254 7.55 -1.78 -20.07
N ARG A 255 6.45 -2.55 -20.03
CA ARG A 255 5.68 -2.81 -18.80
C ARG A 255 6.50 -3.49 -17.71
N THR A 256 7.32 -4.48 -18.07
CA THR A 256 8.13 -5.21 -17.09
C THR A 256 9.27 -4.38 -16.50
N ASN A 257 9.86 -3.44 -17.25
CA ASN A 257 10.88 -2.53 -16.71
C ASN A 257 10.28 -1.41 -15.85
N ASP A 258 9.09 -0.91 -16.20
CA ASP A 258 8.36 0.08 -15.42
C ASP A 258 8.00 -0.47 -14.03
N VAL A 259 7.40 -1.67 -13.97
CA VAL A 259 7.08 -2.35 -12.70
C VAL A 259 8.34 -2.56 -11.84
N LYS A 260 9.45 -3.02 -12.43
CA LYS A 260 10.73 -3.19 -11.70
C LYS A 260 11.26 -1.88 -11.13
N TRP A 261 11.16 -0.79 -11.90
CA TRP A 261 11.60 0.52 -11.43
C TRP A 261 10.79 0.98 -10.22
N TRP A 262 9.46 0.87 -10.27
CA TRP A 262 8.56 1.25 -9.17
C TRP A 262 8.73 0.34 -7.94
N CYS A 263 8.72 -0.98 -8.13
CA CYS A 263 8.93 -1.93 -7.04
C CYS A 263 10.32 -1.81 -6.42
N GLY A 264 11.35 -1.47 -7.20
CA GLY A 264 12.70 -1.18 -6.71
C GLY A 264 12.80 0.02 -5.75
N LYS A 265 11.74 0.83 -5.62
CA LYS A 265 11.64 1.91 -4.61
C LYS A 265 11.10 1.43 -3.26
N THR A 266 10.64 0.19 -3.19
CA THR A 266 10.02 -0.40 -1.99
C THR A 266 11.02 -1.27 -1.23
N PRO A 267 10.87 -1.45 0.10
CA PRO A 267 11.78 -2.28 0.89
C PRO A 267 11.78 -3.77 0.49
N ASN A 268 10.67 -4.28 -0.06
CA ASN A 268 10.51 -5.66 -0.48
C ASN A 268 10.16 -5.73 -1.99
N PRO A 269 11.14 -5.50 -2.89
CA PRO A 269 10.87 -5.39 -4.33
C PRO A 269 10.40 -6.72 -4.96
N VAL A 270 10.91 -7.86 -4.47
CA VAL A 270 10.62 -9.19 -5.05
C VAL A 270 9.13 -9.54 -5.06
N PRO A 271 8.39 -9.51 -3.93
CA PRO A 271 6.95 -9.80 -3.95
C PRO A 271 6.18 -8.77 -4.78
N CYS A 272 6.55 -7.48 -4.72
CA CYS A 272 5.94 -6.44 -5.54
C CYS A 272 6.06 -6.75 -7.05
N GLU A 273 7.28 -7.06 -7.51
CA GLU A 273 7.54 -7.40 -8.91
C GLU A 273 6.80 -8.66 -9.34
N TYR A 274 6.84 -9.70 -8.50
CA TYR A 274 6.21 -10.98 -8.79
C TYR A 274 4.71 -10.82 -9.05
N TYR A 275 4.00 -10.11 -8.18
CA TYR A 275 2.55 -9.98 -8.30
C TYR A 275 2.08 -8.88 -9.28
N LEU A 276 2.83 -7.77 -9.44
CA LEU A 276 2.45 -6.68 -10.37
C LEU A 276 2.90 -6.92 -11.82
N SER A 277 3.81 -7.86 -12.08
CA SER A 277 4.31 -8.15 -13.44
C SER A 277 3.24 -8.61 -14.44
N LYS A 278 2.01 -8.91 -13.96
CA LYS A 278 0.86 -9.24 -14.79
C LYS A 278 0.04 -7.99 -15.12
N ASN A 279 0.30 -7.44 -16.31
CA ASN A 279 -0.68 -6.66 -17.09
C ASN A 279 -1.09 -5.27 -16.57
N MET A 280 -0.23 -4.53 -15.86
CA MET A 280 -0.53 -3.17 -15.38
C MET A 280 0.42 -2.11 -15.95
N MET A 281 -0.13 -0.95 -16.33
CA MET A 281 0.63 0.26 -16.67
C MET A 281 0.55 1.21 -15.48
N ILE A 282 1.69 1.56 -14.90
CA ILE A 282 1.77 2.50 -13.77
C ILE A 282 1.79 3.92 -14.36
N LYS A 283 0.96 4.81 -13.82
CA LYS A 283 0.76 6.15 -14.39
C LYS A 283 1.56 7.21 -13.65
N ASP A 284 1.48 7.15 -12.33
CA ASP A 284 2.10 8.07 -11.39
C ASP A 284 2.24 7.37 -10.02
N GLU A 285 2.84 8.08 -9.06
CA GLU A 285 3.10 7.57 -7.70
C GLU A 285 1.80 7.27 -6.92
N VAL A 286 0.74 8.06 -7.10
CA VAL A 286 -0.54 7.85 -6.42
C VAL A 286 -1.22 6.60 -6.98
N HIS A 287 -1.18 6.42 -8.30
CA HIS A 287 -1.65 5.21 -8.95
C HIS A 287 -0.85 3.99 -8.46
N PHE A 288 0.48 4.09 -8.37
CA PHE A 288 1.33 3.01 -7.86
C PHE A 288 1.01 2.64 -6.40
N LEU A 289 0.83 3.65 -5.54
CA LEU A 289 0.43 3.45 -4.16
C LEU A 289 -0.92 2.73 -4.06
N LYS A 290 -1.92 3.20 -4.81
CA LYS A 290 -3.27 2.62 -4.83
C LYS A 290 -3.25 1.15 -5.26
N ILE A 291 -2.57 0.82 -6.35
CA ILE A 291 -2.49 -0.57 -6.83
C ILE A 291 -1.70 -1.45 -5.86
N SER A 292 -0.68 -0.91 -5.19
CA SER A 292 0.09 -1.65 -4.19
C SER A 292 -0.72 -1.96 -2.93
N MET A 293 -1.56 -1.01 -2.48
CA MET A 293 -2.50 -1.22 -1.37
C MET A 293 -3.58 -2.23 -1.73
N GLN A 294 -4.14 -2.13 -2.94
CA GLN A 294 -5.13 -3.10 -3.43
C GLN A 294 -4.52 -4.50 -3.50
N LEU A 295 -3.28 -4.62 -4.00
CA LEU A 295 -2.57 -5.88 -4.04
C LEU A 295 -2.39 -6.48 -2.64
N ALA A 296 -1.98 -5.68 -1.65
CA ALA A 296 -1.85 -6.15 -0.27
C ALA A 296 -3.20 -6.65 0.30
N LEU A 297 -4.30 -5.94 0.02
CA LEU A 297 -5.66 -6.32 0.41
C LEU A 297 -6.08 -7.65 -0.23
N ASP A 298 -5.94 -7.78 -1.55
CA ASP A 298 -6.33 -8.99 -2.29
C ASP A 298 -5.56 -10.21 -1.77
N HIS A 299 -4.27 -10.05 -1.49
CA HIS A 299 -3.43 -11.09 -0.91
C HIS A 299 -3.81 -11.43 0.53
N ALA A 300 -4.20 -10.44 1.34
CA ALA A 300 -4.68 -10.68 2.70
C ALA A 300 -5.99 -11.50 2.69
N ILE A 301 -6.92 -11.19 1.80
CA ILE A 301 -8.17 -11.96 1.60
C ILE A 301 -7.87 -13.40 1.18
N HIS A 302 -6.93 -13.58 0.24
CA HIS A 302 -6.53 -14.92 -0.20
C HIS A 302 -5.85 -15.71 0.93
N ALA A 303 -4.96 -15.07 1.68
CA ALA A 303 -4.29 -15.68 2.83
C ALA A 303 -5.27 -16.09 3.93
N GLN A 304 -6.24 -15.24 4.26
CA GLN A 304 -7.30 -15.56 5.21
C GLN A 304 -8.13 -16.78 4.75
N SER A 305 -8.50 -16.84 3.47
CA SER A 305 -9.24 -17.98 2.91
C SER A 305 -8.44 -19.29 3.05
N ASN A 306 -7.13 -19.24 2.80
CA ASN A 306 -6.24 -20.38 2.99
C ASN A 306 -6.16 -20.78 4.47
N ILE A 307 -5.99 -19.81 5.38
CA ILE A 307 -5.98 -20.03 6.83
C ILE A 307 -7.27 -20.69 7.30
N HIS A 308 -8.43 -20.20 6.87
CA HIS A 308 -9.72 -20.78 7.19
C HIS A 308 -9.80 -22.27 6.78
N SER A 309 -9.28 -22.63 5.60
CA SER A 309 -9.24 -24.03 5.12
C SER A 309 -8.34 -24.96 5.94
N LEU A 310 -7.41 -24.41 6.74
CA LEU A 310 -6.49 -25.17 7.59
C LEU A 310 -7.06 -25.47 8.98
N GLY A 311 -8.19 -24.86 9.37
CA GLY A 311 -8.82 -25.07 10.68
C GLY A 311 -9.08 -26.55 10.99
N PRO A 312 -9.76 -27.30 10.10
CA PRO A 312 -10.00 -28.75 10.30
C PRO A 312 -8.73 -29.61 10.36
N LYS A 313 -7.55 -29.06 10.00
CA LYS A 313 -6.27 -29.77 10.01
C LYS A 313 -5.45 -29.54 11.29
N CYS A 314 -5.93 -28.69 12.22
CA CYS A 314 -5.29 -28.49 13.51
C CYS A 314 -5.30 -29.81 14.30
N ARG A 315 -4.14 -30.20 14.84
CA ARG A 315 -3.91 -31.51 15.46
C ARG A 315 -4.21 -31.53 16.96
N ASN A 316 -4.19 -30.37 17.60
CA ASN A 316 -4.37 -30.21 19.03
C ASN A 316 -4.98 -28.83 19.36
N GLU A 317 -5.38 -28.65 20.62
CA GLU A 317 -6.03 -27.42 21.08
C GLU A 317 -5.12 -26.18 21.03
N LEU A 318 -3.79 -26.33 21.16
CA LEU A 318 -2.84 -25.21 21.07
C LEU A 318 -2.74 -24.68 19.63
N GLU A 319 -2.67 -25.58 18.65
CA GLU A 319 -2.72 -25.23 17.23
C GLU A 319 -4.05 -24.57 16.88
N LYS A 320 -5.15 -25.11 17.41
CA LYS A 320 -6.49 -24.55 17.19
C LYS A 320 -6.65 -23.16 17.81
N ALA A 321 -6.09 -22.92 18.99
CA ALA A 321 -6.06 -21.62 19.63
C ALA A 321 -5.26 -20.61 18.79
N ALA A 322 -4.01 -20.94 18.43
CA ALA A 322 -3.17 -20.09 17.58
C ALA A 322 -3.82 -19.79 16.21
N TRP A 323 -4.47 -20.81 15.61
CA TRP A 323 -5.19 -20.68 14.36
C TRP A 323 -6.39 -19.72 14.48
N SER A 324 -7.21 -19.87 15.52
CA SER A 324 -8.38 -19.02 15.75
C SER A 324 -7.97 -17.56 15.94
N ASP A 325 -6.87 -17.33 16.65
CA ASP A 325 -6.32 -15.99 16.86
C ASP A 325 -5.86 -15.39 15.56
N CYS A 326 -5.12 -16.17 14.77
CA CYS A 326 -4.65 -15.71 13.48
C CYS A 326 -5.80 -15.37 12.52
N LEU A 327 -6.86 -16.18 12.51
CA LEU A 327 -8.04 -15.92 11.67
C LEU A 327 -8.68 -14.57 12.03
N LYS A 328 -8.90 -14.30 13.34
CA LYS A 328 -9.41 -13.01 13.83
C LYS A 328 -8.46 -11.86 13.46
N LEU A 329 -7.17 -12.04 13.61
CA LEU A 329 -6.17 -11.02 13.27
C LEU A 329 -6.14 -10.72 11.76
N TYR A 330 -6.38 -11.72 10.90
CA TYR A 330 -6.56 -11.50 9.46
C TYR A 330 -7.85 -10.74 9.14
N GLU A 331 -8.96 -10.99 9.86
CA GLU A 331 -10.20 -10.20 9.72
C GLU A 331 -9.94 -8.71 9.99
N LEU A 332 -9.27 -8.41 11.11
CA LEU A 332 -8.88 -7.04 11.47
C LEU A 332 -7.90 -6.42 10.45
N THR A 333 -6.96 -7.22 9.92
CA THR A 333 -6.03 -6.81 8.85
C THR A 333 -6.79 -6.38 7.60
N ILE A 334 -7.74 -7.20 7.14
CA ILE A 334 -8.55 -6.94 5.95
C ILE A 334 -9.44 -5.71 6.16
N LEU A 335 -10.01 -5.53 7.36
CA LEU A 335 -10.80 -4.34 7.69
C LEU A 335 -9.96 -3.06 7.57
N GLY A 336 -8.75 -3.05 8.12
CA GLY A 336 -7.83 -1.91 8.01
C GLY A 336 -7.37 -1.65 6.57
N LEU A 337 -7.05 -2.70 5.81
CA LEU A 337 -6.64 -2.58 4.42
C LEU A 337 -7.77 -2.08 3.49
N ASN A 338 -9.00 -2.52 3.71
CA ASN A 338 -10.18 -2.02 2.99
C ASN A 338 -10.37 -0.51 3.15
N LYS A 339 -10.06 0.04 4.33
CA LYS A 339 -10.06 1.48 4.54
C LYS A 339 -8.85 2.15 3.90
N ALA A 340 -7.68 1.51 3.97
CA ALA A 340 -6.45 2.07 3.43
C ALA A 340 -6.49 2.22 1.89
N VAL A 341 -7.25 1.40 1.18
CA VAL A 341 -7.47 1.54 -0.28
C VAL A 341 -8.45 2.65 -0.66
N ASP A 342 -9.10 3.31 0.30
CA ASP A 342 -9.94 4.47 0.04
C ASP A 342 -9.10 5.74 -0.08
N PHE A 343 -9.14 6.33 -1.29
CA PHE A 343 -8.48 7.59 -1.64
C PHE A 343 -9.48 8.75 -1.72
N SER A 344 -10.67 8.59 -1.15
CA SER A 344 -11.63 9.68 -1.00
C SER A 344 -11.04 10.83 -0.17
N PRO A 345 -11.45 12.10 -0.41
CA PRO A 345 -10.87 13.27 0.27
C PRO A 345 -10.96 13.23 1.82
N ASN A 346 -11.89 12.45 2.36
CA ASN A 346 -12.10 12.33 3.81
C ASN A 346 -11.08 11.41 4.50
N VAL A 347 -10.32 10.61 3.75
CA VAL A 347 -9.32 9.70 4.29
C VAL A 347 -7.93 10.30 4.12
N GLN A 348 -7.32 10.70 5.24
CA GLN A 348 -6.02 11.34 5.19
C GLN A 348 -4.89 10.33 5.06
N ARG A 349 -3.73 10.82 4.61
CA ARG A 349 -2.53 9.98 4.43
C ARG A 349 -2.06 9.37 5.75
N HIS A 350 -2.19 10.09 6.86
CA HIS A 350 -1.83 9.59 8.18
C HIS A 350 -2.79 8.50 8.67
N ASP A 351 -4.09 8.58 8.35
CA ASP A 351 -5.06 7.53 8.70
C ASP A 351 -4.70 6.21 8.01
N ARG A 352 -4.37 6.28 6.71
CA ARG A 352 -3.86 5.12 5.97
C ARG A 352 -2.59 4.56 6.61
N GLN A 353 -1.67 5.42 7.07
CA GLN A 353 -0.46 4.96 7.74
C GLN A 353 -0.78 4.21 9.05
N THR A 354 -1.73 4.72 9.84
CA THR A 354 -2.20 4.08 11.08
C THR A 354 -2.82 2.72 10.79
N TRP A 355 -3.71 2.61 9.79
CA TRP A 355 -4.34 1.33 9.45
C TRP A 355 -3.37 0.31 8.87
N LEU A 356 -2.40 0.74 8.05
CA LEU A 356 -1.33 -0.13 7.55
C LEU A 356 -0.43 -0.63 8.70
N SER A 357 -0.10 0.24 9.65
CA SER A 357 0.67 -0.15 10.85
C SER A 357 -0.09 -1.17 11.69
N ALA A 358 -1.38 -0.96 11.92
CA ALA A 358 -2.22 -1.91 12.65
C ALA A 358 -2.36 -3.25 11.92
N ALA A 359 -2.53 -3.23 10.59
CA ALA A 359 -2.56 -4.43 9.77
C ALA A 359 -1.26 -5.25 9.89
N LEU A 360 -0.10 -4.60 9.87
CA LEU A 360 1.18 -5.28 10.11
C LEU A 360 1.29 -5.83 11.54
N THR A 361 0.80 -5.08 12.53
CA THR A 361 0.76 -5.51 13.94
C THR A 361 -0.05 -6.79 14.10
N ASN A 362 -1.22 -6.87 13.46
CA ASN A 362 -2.06 -8.06 13.51
C ASN A 362 -1.35 -9.31 12.97
N LEU A 363 -0.67 -9.20 11.83
CA LEU A 363 0.08 -10.31 11.24
C LEU A 363 1.27 -10.74 12.10
N GLU A 364 1.95 -9.78 12.73
CA GLU A 364 3.03 -10.07 13.67
C GLU A 364 2.50 -10.79 14.92
N THR A 365 1.37 -10.35 15.47
CA THR A 365 0.73 -11.01 16.62
C THR A 365 0.22 -12.40 16.27
N CYS A 366 -0.29 -12.63 15.05
CA CYS A 366 -0.64 -13.97 14.60
C CYS A 366 0.61 -14.87 14.69
N ARG A 367 1.73 -14.43 14.08
CA ARG A 367 2.98 -15.19 14.11
C ARG A 367 3.47 -15.43 15.54
N ASP A 368 3.50 -14.38 16.36
CA ASP A 368 4.01 -14.42 17.72
C ASP A 368 3.16 -15.38 18.59
N GLY A 369 1.84 -15.49 18.35
CA GLY A 369 0.97 -16.46 19.02
C GLY A 369 1.34 -17.93 18.77
N PHE A 370 1.70 -18.30 17.52
CA PHE A 370 2.20 -19.66 17.24
C PHE A 370 3.54 -19.94 17.92
N ILE A 371 4.40 -18.93 18.04
CA ILE A 371 5.70 -19.05 18.71
C ILE A 371 5.51 -19.23 20.22
N GLU A 372 4.68 -18.39 20.83
CA GLU A 372 4.37 -18.42 22.26
C GLU A 372 3.74 -19.74 22.70
N LEU A 373 2.84 -20.30 21.88
CA LEU A 373 2.19 -21.58 22.15
C LEU A 373 3.03 -22.81 21.76
N GLY A 374 4.25 -22.61 21.24
CA GLY A 374 5.16 -23.72 20.89
C GLY A 374 4.72 -24.54 19.68
N VAL A 375 3.91 -23.96 18.78
CA VAL A 375 3.34 -24.62 17.59
C VAL A 375 3.86 -24.00 16.29
N SER A 376 5.12 -23.55 16.31
CA SER A 376 5.76 -22.84 15.18
C SER A 376 5.88 -23.68 13.90
N ASP A 377 5.86 -25.01 13.98
CA ASP A 377 5.89 -25.89 12.81
C ASP A 377 4.66 -25.72 11.90
N TYR A 378 3.57 -25.16 12.42
CA TYR A 378 2.34 -24.86 11.67
C TYR A 378 2.35 -23.47 11.01
N LEU A 379 3.39 -22.65 11.25
CA LEU A 379 3.53 -21.33 10.64
C LEU A 379 3.71 -21.36 9.11
N PRO A 380 4.60 -22.20 8.52
CA PRO A 380 4.87 -22.15 7.08
C PRO A 380 3.63 -22.26 6.19
N PRO A 381 2.67 -23.19 6.41
CA PRO A 381 1.47 -23.27 5.58
C PRO A 381 0.51 -22.07 5.74
N MET A 382 0.62 -21.29 6.82
CA MET A 382 -0.28 -20.17 7.12
C MET A 382 0.31 -18.81 6.72
N MET A 383 1.56 -18.54 7.09
CA MET A 383 2.17 -17.21 7.04
C MET A 383 3.15 -17.00 5.87
N SER A 384 3.45 -18.02 5.07
CA SER A 384 4.33 -17.90 3.88
C SER A 384 3.59 -17.33 2.66
N ASN A 385 2.98 -16.15 2.82
CA ASN A 385 2.04 -15.57 1.85
C ASN A 385 2.42 -14.15 1.36
N ASN A 386 3.55 -13.61 1.81
CA ASN A 386 4.11 -12.29 1.46
C ASN A 386 3.24 -11.07 1.84
N VAL A 387 2.15 -11.24 2.61
CA VAL A 387 1.24 -10.14 2.93
C VAL A 387 1.94 -9.07 3.78
N SER A 388 2.73 -9.47 4.77
CA SER A 388 3.50 -8.55 5.63
C SER A 388 4.47 -7.68 4.82
N GLU A 389 5.15 -8.27 3.85
CA GLU A 389 6.10 -7.61 2.96
C GLU A 389 5.40 -6.60 2.03
N LEU A 390 4.22 -6.98 1.50
CA LEU A 390 3.39 -6.09 0.68
C LEU A 390 2.85 -4.91 1.48
N ILE A 391 2.40 -5.12 2.72
CA ILE A 391 1.98 -4.04 3.63
C ILE A 391 3.17 -3.14 3.97
N SER A 392 4.34 -3.71 4.23
CA SER A 392 5.55 -2.90 4.48
C SER A 392 5.93 -2.05 3.26
N ASN A 393 5.69 -2.52 2.03
CA ASN A 393 5.91 -1.73 0.83
C ASN A 393 4.95 -0.54 0.75
N THR A 394 3.66 -0.76 1.02
CA THR A 394 2.65 0.31 0.98
C THR A 394 2.89 1.36 2.06
N MET A 395 3.36 0.96 3.25
CA MET A 395 3.79 1.89 4.30
C MET A 395 4.97 2.77 3.86
N ALA A 396 5.94 2.20 3.14
CA ALA A 396 7.11 2.93 2.64
C ALA A 396 6.75 3.90 1.50
N LEU A 397 5.70 3.59 0.72
CA LEU A 397 5.20 4.45 -0.35
C LEU A 397 4.26 5.55 0.18
N ASN A 398 3.42 5.23 1.18
CA ASN A 398 2.47 6.18 1.74
C ASN A 398 3.13 7.27 2.62
N LYS A 399 4.45 7.18 2.89
CA LYS A 399 5.24 8.07 3.77
C LYS A 399 4.59 9.44 3.96
N ALA A 400 3.97 9.60 5.13
CA ALA A 400 3.37 10.84 5.55
C ALA A 400 4.42 11.63 6.33
N PRO A 401 5.02 12.71 5.80
CA PRO A 401 5.51 13.75 6.68
C PRO A 401 4.29 14.35 7.40
N TYR A 402 4.34 14.42 8.73
CA TYR A 402 3.33 15.15 9.50
C TYR A 402 3.30 16.61 9.01
N LYS A 403 2.14 17.08 8.57
CA LYS A 403 1.86 18.49 8.30
C LYS A 403 0.85 18.94 9.33
N GLU A 404 1.17 19.99 10.07
CA GLU A 404 0.23 20.64 10.97
C GLU A 404 -1.06 20.99 10.19
N PRO A 405 -2.25 20.61 10.68
CA PRO A 405 -3.51 21.04 10.11
C PRO A 405 -3.63 22.57 10.11
N THR A 406 -4.24 23.16 9.10
CA THR A 406 -4.57 24.60 9.11
C THR A 406 -5.85 24.86 9.90
N TYR A 407 -5.83 25.81 10.83
CA TYR A 407 -6.91 26.09 11.77
C TYR A 407 -7.61 27.43 11.49
N LYS A 408 -8.90 27.52 11.84
CA LYS A 408 -9.65 28.78 12.00
C LYS A 408 -10.36 28.74 13.36
N ASP A 409 -10.17 29.77 14.19
CA ASP A 409 -10.79 29.89 15.52
C ASP A 409 -10.52 28.70 16.48
N GLY A 410 -9.39 27.99 16.30
CA GLY A 410 -9.00 26.87 17.15
C GLY A 410 -9.62 25.51 16.81
N PHE A 411 -10.40 25.40 15.72
CA PHE A 411 -11.04 24.15 15.31
C PHE A 411 -10.80 23.80 13.82
N PRO A 412 -10.61 22.52 13.45
CA PRO A 412 -10.61 22.08 12.05
C PRO A 412 -12.02 22.20 11.44
N THR A 413 -12.09 22.59 10.17
CA THR A 413 -13.35 22.92 9.47
C THR A 413 -14.29 21.74 9.18
N TRP A 414 -13.88 20.51 9.48
CA TRP A 414 -14.62 19.27 9.18
C TRP A 414 -15.23 18.59 10.42
N VAL A 415 -14.98 19.13 11.62
CA VAL A 415 -15.56 18.62 12.87
C VAL A 415 -17.02 19.07 12.97
N LYS A 416 -17.95 18.13 12.99
CA LYS A 416 -19.37 18.41 13.25
C LYS A 416 -19.54 18.78 14.73
N HIS A 417 -20.14 19.93 15.00
CA HIS A 417 -20.56 20.34 16.35
C HIS A 417 -21.72 19.45 16.82
N GLY A 418 -21.40 18.42 17.57
CA GLY A 418 -22.38 17.54 18.21
C GLY A 418 -21.64 16.55 19.09
N ASP A 419 -21.39 16.97 20.33
CA ASP A 419 -21.14 16.14 21.54
C ASP A 419 -20.52 16.97 22.69
N SER A 420 -20.53 18.30 22.61
CA SER A 420 -20.07 19.23 23.68
C SER A 420 -20.90 19.22 24.98
N LYS A 421 -21.73 18.18 25.24
CA LYS A 421 -22.60 18.07 26.43
C LYS A 421 -22.35 16.83 27.31
N LEU A 422 -21.26 16.08 27.11
CA LEU A 422 -20.87 14.97 27.99
C LEU A 422 -19.97 15.39 29.19
N LEU A 423 -19.98 16.68 29.51
CA LEU A 423 -19.14 17.32 30.55
C LEU A 423 -19.80 17.43 31.93
N GLN A 424 -21.08 17.13 32.06
CA GLN A 424 -21.76 17.23 33.36
C GLN A 424 -21.61 15.88 34.06
N SER A 425 -21.10 15.89 35.30
CA SER A 425 -20.99 14.80 36.30
C SER A 425 -21.44 13.36 35.94
N SER A 426 -20.85 12.34 36.57
CA SER A 426 -21.26 10.92 36.40
C SER A 426 -22.78 10.71 36.58
N SER A 427 -23.44 11.53 37.41
CA SER A 427 -24.89 11.57 37.57
C SER A 427 -25.69 12.01 36.33
N SER A 428 -25.13 12.86 35.45
CA SER A 428 -25.77 13.24 34.19
C SER A 428 -25.55 12.21 33.07
N LEU A 429 -24.43 11.48 33.12
CA LEU A 429 -24.14 10.38 32.19
C LEU A 429 -25.02 9.15 32.45
N ALA A 430 -25.30 8.84 33.72
CA ALA A 430 -26.27 7.81 34.09
C ALA A 430 -27.67 8.09 33.52
N SER A 431 -28.10 9.36 33.48
CA SER A 431 -29.38 9.77 32.90
C SER A 431 -29.41 9.81 31.37
N GLN A 432 -28.24 9.76 30.71
CA GLN A 432 -28.08 9.75 29.26
C GLN A 432 -27.69 8.36 28.72
N ALA A 433 -27.62 7.35 29.58
CA ALA A 433 -27.20 6.01 29.19
C ALA A 433 -28.28 5.33 28.33
N ASP A 434 -27.87 4.70 27.23
CA ASP A 434 -28.74 3.87 26.39
C ASP A 434 -29.10 2.56 27.10
N ILE A 435 -28.14 1.99 27.85
CA ILE A 435 -28.32 0.80 28.67
C ILE A 435 -27.65 0.97 30.03
N VAL A 436 -28.30 0.41 31.06
CA VAL A 436 -27.76 0.29 32.42
C VAL A 436 -27.53 -1.17 32.78
N VAL A 437 -26.33 -1.48 33.29
CA VAL A 437 -25.93 -2.78 33.83
C VAL A 437 -25.81 -2.68 35.35
N ALA A 438 -26.50 -3.56 36.08
CA ALA A 438 -26.43 -3.58 37.54
C ALA A 438 -26.69 -4.98 38.12
N GLN A 439 -25.76 -5.47 38.96
CA GLN A 439 -25.88 -6.79 39.60
C GLN A 439 -27.04 -6.87 40.60
N ASP A 440 -27.45 -5.74 41.18
CA ASP A 440 -28.56 -5.62 42.13
C ASP A 440 -29.96 -5.68 41.46
N GLY A 441 -30.02 -5.77 40.13
CA GLY A 441 -31.26 -5.82 39.36
C GLY A 441 -31.90 -4.45 39.08
N SER A 442 -31.24 -3.35 39.43
CA SER A 442 -31.71 -1.99 39.14
C SER A 442 -31.39 -1.49 37.72
N GLY A 443 -30.74 -2.32 36.91
CA GLY A 443 -30.44 -2.11 35.49
C GLY A 443 -31.20 -3.10 34.60
N ILE A 444 -31.11 -2.91 33.27
CA ILE A 444 -31.75 -3.79 32.29
C ILE A 444 -31.04 -5.15 32.23
N TYR A 445 -29.71 -5.14 32.35
CA TYR A 445 -28.89 -6.34 32.34
C TYR A 445 -28.11 -6.49 33.65
N LYS A 446 -27.81 -7.74 34.02
CA LYS A 446 -26.99 -8.04 35.20
C LYS A 446 -25.52 -8.18 34.85
N THR A 447 -25.23 -8.52 33.60
CA THR A 447 -23.88 -8.75 33.09
C THR A 447 -23.53 -7.75 31.99
N ILE A 448 -22.23 -7.53 31.81
CA ILE A 448 -21.73 -6.61 30.78
C ILE A 448 -21.86 -7.27 29.40
N ASN A 449 -21.62 -8.59 29.30
CA ASN A 449 -21.74 -9.30 28.02
C ASN A 449 -23.17 -9.29 27.45
N GLU A 450 -24.21 -9.31 28.30
CA GLU A 450 -25.59 -9.14 27.83
C GLU A 450 -25.82 -7.73 27.24
N ALA A 451 -25.28 -6.69 27.87
CA ALA A 451 -25.39 -5.32 27.37
C ALA A 451 -24.63 -5.10 26.05
N ILE A 452 -23.44 -5.70 25.92
CA ILE A 452 -22.68 -5.70 24.66
C ILE A 452 -23.44 -6.44 23.55
N SER A 453 -24.03 -7.59 23.88
CA SER A 453 -24.86 -8.35 22.93
C SER A 453 -26.11 -7.57 22.49
N ALA A 454 -26.69 -6.76 23.38
CA ALA A 454 -27.81 -5.89 23.03
C ALA A 454 -27.35 -4.72 22.14
N ALA A 455 -26.21 -4.11 22.48
CA ALA A 455 -25.64 -2.99 21.73
C ALA A 455 -25.37 -3.37 20.26
N SER A 456 -24.96 -4.60 19.93
CA SER A 456 -24.71 -5.01 18.55
C SER A 456 -25.94 -4.96 17.63
N SER A 457 -27.13 -5.06 18.21
CA SER A 457 -28.38 -4.94 17.47
C SER A 457 -28.98 -3.52 17.48
N GLN A 458 -28.52 -2.66 18.39
CA GLN A 458 -29.14 -1.37 18.70
C GLN A 458 -28.26 -0.17 18.37
N SER A 459 -26.93 -0.36 18.29
CA SER A 459 -25.98 0.72 18.05
C SER A 459 -26.15 1.27 16.64
N GLY A 460 -26.52 2.55 16.55
CA GLY A 460 -26.56 3.31 15.30
C GLY A 460 -25.22 3.95 14.97
N SER A 461 -25.27 5.04 14.20
CA SER A 461 -24.07 5.84 13.87
C SER A 461 -23.59 6.76 14.99
N GLY A 462 -24.40 6.95 16.04
CA GLY A 462 -24.08 7.78 17.20
C GLY A 462 -23.32 7.04 18.31
N ARG A 463 -22.91 7.80 19.33
CA ARG A 463 -22.33 7.29 20.59
C ARG A 463 -23.37 6.42 21.31
N TYR A 464 -23.00 5.19 21.68
CA TYR A 464 -23.84 4.29 22.47
C TYR A 464 -23.27 4.12 23.87
N VAL A 465 -24.00 4.54 24.90
CA VAL A 465 -23.55 4.66 26.29
C VAL A 465 -24.05 3.49 27.13
N ILE A 466 -23.13 2.67 27.60
CA ILE A 466 -23.36 1.59 28.56
C ILE A 466 -22.90 2.06 29.94
N TYR A 467 -23.85 2.28 30.84
CA TYR A 467 -23.57 2.63 32.22
C TYR A 467 -23.52 1.38 33.10
N VAL A 468 -22.38 1.13 33.74
CA VAL A 468 -22.11 -0.03 34.58
C VAL A 468 -22.02 0.42 36.04
N LYS A 469 -23.04 0.08 36.83
CA LYS A 469 -23.09 0.46 38.24
C LYS A 469 -21.96 -0.17 39.06
N ALA A 470 -21.76 0.35 40.28
CA ALA A 470 -20.79 -0.17 41.22
C ALA A 470 -21.01 -1.67 41.47
N GLY A 471 -19.91 -2.43 41.47
CA GLY A 471 -19.92 -3.87 41.52
C GLY A 471 -18.63 -4.48 41.00
N THR A 472 -18.44 -5.77 41.27
CA THR A 472 -17.34 -6.56 40.70
C THR A 472 -17.92 -7.56 39.72
N TYR A 473 -17.65 -7.33 38.44
CA TYR A 473 -18.13 -8.10 37.30
C TYR A 473 -17.05 -9.09 36.88
N SER A 474 -17.21 -10.36 37.28
CA SER A 474 -16.27 -11.43 36.95
C SER A 474 -16.56 -11.99 35.56
N GLU A 475 -16.13 -11.27 34.53
CA GLU A 475 -16.43 -11.57 33.14
C GLU A 475 -15.23 -11.23 32.25
N ASN A 476 -14.98 -12.04 31.22
CA ASN A 476 -14.16 -11.61 30.09
C ASN A 476 -15.09 -10.95 29.06
N VAL A 477 -14.76 -9.74 28.62
CA VAL A 477 -15.59 -8.93 27.71
C VAL A 477 -14.81 -8.64 26.43
N GLU A 478 -15.45 -8.81 25.28
CA GLU A 478 -14.88 -8.50 23.98
C GLU A 478 -15.80 -7.55 23.22
N ILE A 479 -15.27 -6.40 22.80
CA ILE A 479 -15.97 -5.41 21.99
C ILE A 479 -15.41 -5.47 20.58
N GLY A 480 -16.07 -6.26 19.72
CA GLY A 480 -15.63 -6.53 18.35
C GLY A 480 -15.58 -5.28 17.46
N SER A 481 -14.91 -5.41 16.30
CA SER A 481 -14.74 -4.31 15.34
C SER A 481 -16.03 -3.81 14.69
N ASP A 482 -17.09 -4.61 14.76
CA ASP A 482 -18.46 -4.29 14.35
C ASP A 482 -19.16 -3.31 15.31
N LEU A 483 -18.73 -3.27 16.58
CA LEU A 483 -19.29 -2.43 17.63
C LEU A 483 -18.54 -1.10 17.79
N LYS A 484 -18.91 -0.11 17.00
CA LYS A 484 -18.25 1.22 16.99
C LYS A 484 -18.92 2.20 17.94
N ASN A 485 -18.18 3.22 18.35
CA ASN A 485 -18.65 4.35 19.17
C ASN A 485 -19.27 3.94 20.51
N ILE A 486 -18.86 2.81 21.09
CA ILE A 486 -19.28 2.41 22.44
C ILE A 486 -18.60 3.29 23.48
N MET A 487 -19.37 3.78 24.45
CA MET A 487 -18.84 4.38 25.68
C MET A 487 -19.29 3.54 26.86
N MET A 488 -18.33 3.03 27.62
CA MET A 488 -18.57 2.33 28.88
C MET A 488 -18.18 3.24 30.04
N VAL A 489 -19.15 3.55 30.89
CA VAL A 489 -18.97 4.43 32.05
C VAL A 489 -19.31 3.71 33.35
N GLY A 490 -18.41 3.76 34.33
CA GLY A 490 -18.62 3.21 35.67
C GLY A 490 -19.02 4.26 36.71
N ASP A 491 -19.26 3.82 37.95
CA ASP A 491 -19.52 4.69 39.11
C ASP A 491 -18.24 5.30 39.73
N GLY A 492 -17.07 4.95 39.20
CA GLY A 492 -15.76 5.41 39.65
C GLY A 492 -14.72 4.30 39.65
N MET A 493 -13.44 4.69 39.49
CA MET A 493 -12.29 3.81 39.69
C MET A 493 -12.38 3.14 41.08
N GLY A 494 -12.18 1.82 41.13
CA GLY A 494 -12.28 1.01 42.34
C GLY A 494 -13.71 0.74 42.84
N LYS A 495 -14.75 1.31 42.21
CA LYS A 495 -16.16 1.03 42.54
C LYS A 495 -16.81 0.11 41.52
N THR A 496 -16.61 0.38 40.23
CA THR A 496 -17.01 -0.52 39.14
C THR A 496 -15.76 -1.24 38.64
N ILE A 497 -15.74 -2.57 38.78
CA ILE A 497 -14.57 -3.39 38.47
C ILE A 497 -14.98 -4.51 37.51
N ILE A 498 -14.32 -4.61 36.37
CA ILE A 498 -14.39 -5.78 35.48
C ILE A 498 -13.15 -6.62 35.74
N THR A 499 -13.33 -7.90 36.08
CA THR A 499 -12.23 -8.76 36.51
C THR A 499 -12.24 -10.11 35.80
N GLY A 500 -11.05 -10.57 35.42
CA GLY A 500 -10.76 -11.90 34.90
C GLY A 500 -9.45 -12.40 35.46
N ASN A 501 -9.02 -13.61 35.08
CA ASN A 501 -7.81 -14.25 35.61
C ASN A 501 -7.07 -15.10 34.58
N LYS A 502 -7.37 -14.93 33.28
CA LYS A 502 -6.71 -15.68 32.21
C LYS A 502 -5.24 -15.29 32.09
N SER A 503 -4.40 -16.27 31.78
CA SER A 503 -2.96 -16.13 31.66
C SER A 503 -2.37 -17.14 30.67
N VAL A 504 -1.18 -16.85 30.15
CA VAL A 504 -0.46 -17.82 29.29
C VAL A 504 -0.04 -19.05 30.12
N GLY A 505 0.38 -18.84 31.37
CA GLY A 505 0.93 -19.90 32.22
C GLY A 505 -0.07 -20.99 32.58
N VAL A 506 -1.34 -20.62 32.79
CA VAL A 506 -2.42 -21.53 33.24
C VAL A 506 -3.22 -22.06 32.06
N GLU A 507 -3.82 -21.19 31.25
CA GLU A 507 -4.76 -21.59 30.18
C GLU A 507 -4.08 -22.09 28.91
N LYS A 508 -2.76 -21.86 28.74
CA LYS A 508 -2.02 -22.17 27.50
C LYS A 508 -2.66 -21.54 26.26
N ILE A 509 -3.12 -20.30 26.40
CA ILE A 509 -3.60 -19.45 25.31
C ILE A 509 -2.56 -18.36 25.02
N SER A 510 -2.68 -17.69 23.87
CA SER A 510 -1.80 -16.57 23.55
C SER A 510 -2.03 -15.38 24.49
N THR A 511 -1.02 -14.54 24.70
CA THR A 511 -1.12 -13.30 25.46
C THR A 511 -2.27 -12.42 24.97
N PHE A 512 -2.51 -12.38 23.65
CA PHE A 512 -3.62 -11.66 23.02
C PHE A 512 -4.99 -12.03 23.61
N ASN A 513 -5.21 -13.31 23.92
CA ASN A 513 -6.48 -13.83 24.45
C ASN A 513 -6.58 -13.84 25.98
N THR A 514 -5.52 -13.46 26.70
CA THR A 514 -5.57 -13.36 28.16
C THR A 514 -6.34 -12.13 28.65
N ALA A 515 -6.67 -11.21 27.76
CA ALA A 515 -7.35 -9.97 28.08
C ALA A 515 -8.65 -10.19 28.88
N THR A 516 -8.77 -9.52 30.02
CA THR A 516 -10.05 -9.42 30.72
C THR A 516 -11.05 -8.63 29.89
N VAL A 517 -10.61 -7.50 29.34
CA VAL A 517 -11.39 -6.74 28.36
C VAL A 517 -10.57 -6.51 27.08
N GLY A 518 -11.11 -6.94 25.94
CA GLY A 518 -10.58 -6.67 24.62
C GLY A 518 -11.47 -5.71 23.84
N VAL A 519 -10.88 -4.69 23.21
CA VAL A 519 -11.61 -3.65 22.47
C VAL A 519 -11.02 -3.46 21.09
N ASP A 520 -11.76 -3.85 20.06
CA ASP A 520 -11.39 -3.70 18.64
C ASP A 520 -12.31 -2.69 17.92
N GLY A 521 -13.50 -2.42 18.46
CA GLY A 521 -14.47 -1.45 17.95
C GLY A 521 -13.99 0.01 18.02
N GLU A 522 -14.04 0.75 16.91
CA GLU A 522 -13.50 2.11 16.78
C GLU A 522 -14.16 3.13 17.72
N SER A 523 -13.37 4.14 18.10
CA SER A 523 -13.78 5.28 18.92
C SER A 523 -14.29 4.88 20.29
N PHE A 524 -13.80 3.78 20.87
CA PHE A 524 -14.24 3.34 22.20
C PHE A 524 -13.88 4.35 23.30
N ILE A 525 -14.78 4.57 24.26
CA ILE A 525 -14.50 5.38 25.45
C ILE A 525 -14.73 4.55 26.70
N GLY A 526 -13.69 4.34 27.50
CA GLY A 526 -13.80 3.83 28.87
C GLY A 526 -13.69 4.98 29.87
N ARG A 527 -14.59 5.05 30.86
CA ARG A 527 -14.55 6.11 31.86
C ARG A 527 -14.96 5.63 33.25
N ASP A 528 -14.27 6.12 34.28
CA ASP A 528 -14.66 5.92 35.68
C ASP A 528 -14.80 4.41 36.05
N ILE A 529 -13.89 3.56 35.56
CA ILE A 529 -13.99 2.09 35.67
C ILE A 529 -12.62 1.43 35.87
N THR A 530 -12.58 0.29 36.57
CA THR A 530 -11.37 -0.54 36.75
C THR A 530 -11.43 -1.80 35.87
N PHE A 531 -10.34 -2.07 35.14
CA PHE A 531 -10.09 -3.32 34.42
C PHE A 531 -9.00 -4.10 35.14
N ARG A 532 -9.27 -5.36 35.53
CA ARG A 532 -8.37 -6.13 36.39
C ARG A 532 -8.14 -7.54 35.87
N ASN A 533 -6.89 -7.98 35.87
CA ASN A 533 -6.52 -9.38 35.76
C ASN A 533 -5.89 -9.89 37.07
N THR A 534 -6.49 -10.91 37.67
CA THR A 534 -6.10 -11.47 38.97
C THR A 534 -5.26 -12.74 38.88
N ALA A 535 -4.75 -13.11 37.69
CA ALA A 535 -3.92 -14.31 37.51
C ALA A 535 -2.73 -14.35 38.48
N GLY A 536 -2.12 -13.20 38.77
CA GLY A 536 -0.98 -13.11 39.70
C GLY A 536 0.38 -13.23 39.01
N PRO A 537 1.46 -12.91 39.73
CA PRO A 537 2.78 -12.72 39.11
C PRO A 537 3.51 -14.02 38.75
N ASN A 538 3.02 -15.17 39.20
CA ASN A 538 3.63 -16.48 38.94
C ASN A 538 3.08 -17.17 37.69
N ASN A 539 2.07 -16.58 37.04
CA ASN A 539 1.31 -17.22 35.97
C ASN A 539 1.66 -16.68 34.56
N GLY A 540 2.78 -15.97 34.43
CA GLY A 540 3.21 -15.38 33.16
C GLY A 540 2.35 -14.19 32.74
N GLN A 541 2.25 -13.97 31.43
CA GLN A 541 1.51 -12.86 30.83
C GLN A 541 0.01 -12.98 31.11
N ALA A 542 -0.61 -11.88 31.56
CA ALA A 542 -2.02 -11.84 31.93
C ALA A 542 -2.60 -10.42 31.78
N VAL A 543 -3.27 -10.18 30.65
CA VAL A 543 -3.73 -8.84 30.24
C VAL A 543 -5.01 -8.43 30.98
N ALA A 544 -5.03 -7.22 31.53
CA ALA A 544 -6.24 -6.61 32.10
C ALA A 544 -7.08 -5.92 31.00
N LEU A 545 -6.44 -5.10 30.17
CA LEU A 545 -7.07 -4.47 29.01
C LEU A 545 -6.19 -4.62 27.77
N ARG A 546 -6.79 -5.05 26.66
CA ARG A 546 -6.23 -4.94 25.31
C ARG A 546 -7.06 -3.96 24.48
N SER A 547 -6.43 -2.89 23.99
CA SER A 547 -7.07 -1.95 23.05
C SER A 547 -6.43 -2.04 21.67
N GLY A 548 -7.19 -2.52 20.69
CA GLY A 548 -6.94 -2.38 19.25
C GLY A 548 -7.89 -1.37 18.59
N SER A 549 -8.53 -0.52 19.38
CA SER A 549 -9.53 0.45 18.92
C SER A 549 -8.87 1.76 18.50
N ASP A 550 -9.06 2.14 17.23
CA ASP A 550 -8.62 3.44 16.71
C ASP A 550 -9.43 4.57 17.33
N HIS A 551 -8.76 5.64 17.73
CA HIS A 551 -9.33 6.77 18.46
C HIS A 551 -9.99 6.37 19.81
N SER A 552 -9.41 5.38 20.51
CA SER A 552 -9.89 5.00 21.83
C SER A 552 -9.42 5.97 22.93
N VAL A 553 -10.31 6.24 23.89
CA VAL A 553 -10.03 7.07 25.07
C VAL A 553 -10.32 6.32 26.35
N PHE A 554 -9.43 6.44 27.33
CA PHE A 554 -9.64 5.99 28.70
C PHE A 554 -9.46 7.16 29.65
N TYR A 555 -10.50 7.50 30.41
CA TYR A 555 -10.49 8.66 31.31
C TYR A 555 -10.88 8.28 32.73
N ARG A 556 -9.98 8.48 33.69
CA ARG A 556 -10.16 8.01 35.08
C ARG A 556 -10.50 6.53 35.10
N CYS A 557 -9.62 5.73 34.51
CA CYS A 557 -9.67 4.27 34.57
C CYS A 557 -8.50 3.71 35.35
N SER A 558 -8.70 2.57 36.00
CA SER A 558 -7.60 1.80 36.62
C SER A 558 -7.34 0.52 35.84
N PHE A 559 -6.07 0.21 35.59
CA PHE A 559 -5.62 -1.03 34.94
C PHE A 559 -4.76 -1.81 35.92
N GLU A 560 -5.24 -2.97 36.34
CA GLU A 560 -4.68 -3.69 37.48
C GLU A 560 -4.25 -5.11 37.08
N GLY A 561 -2.95 -5.38 37.15
CA GLY A 561 -2.39 -6.70 36.88
C GLY A 561 -0.98 -6.85 37.45
N TYR A 562 -0.21 -7.72 36.79
CA TYR A 562 1.21 -7.94 37.05
C TYR A 562 1.97 -7.85 35.72
N GLN A 563 2.34 -8.98 35.12
CA GLN A 563 3.00 -9.01 33.82
C GLN A 563 1.98 -8.73 32.70
N ASP A 564 2.35 -7.85 31.76
CA ASP A 564 1.58 -7.53 30.55
C ASP A 564 0.19 -6.94 30.85
N THR A 565 0.08 -6.05 31.85
CA THR A 565 -1.22 -5.53 32.33
C THR A 565 -2.02 -4.78 31.27
N LEU A 566 -1.42 -3.78 30.61
CA LEU A 566 -2.06 -2.91 29.64
C LEU A 566 -1.45 -3.13 28.25
N TYR A 567 -2.22 -3.80 27.39
CA TYR A 567 -1.83 -4.07 26.01
C TYR A 567 -2.37 -2.96 25.08
N VAL A 568 -1.54 -1.94 24.86
CA VAL A 568 -1.76 -0.88 23.86
C VAL A 568 -1.46 -1.43 22.45
N PHE A 569 -2.36 -2.31 22.00
CA PHE A 569 -2.13 -3.23 20.89
C PHE A 569 -1.76 -2.52 19.58
N SER A 570 -2.64 -1.67 19.06
CA SER A 570 -2.46 -0.99 17.76
C SER A 570 -3.29 0.29 17.67
N HIS A 571 -3.19 1.03 16.55
CA HIS A 571 -3.94 2.28 16.29
C HIS A 571 -3.60 3.46 17.22
N LYS A 572 -4.37 4.57 17.14
CA LYS A 572 -4.20 5.76 17.99
C LYS A 572 -5.02 5.65 19.27
N GLN A 573 -4.40 5.94 20.42
CA GLN A 573 -5.05 5.80 21.73
C GLN A 573 -4.67 6.94 22.68
N PHE A 574 -5.57 7.28 23.60
CA PHE A 574 -5.34 8.32 24.61
C PHE A 574 -5.81 7.88 26.00
N TYR A 575 -4.93 8.02 27.00
CA TYR A 575 -5.21 7.69 28.39
C TYR A 575 -5.02 8.94 29.24
N ARG A 576 -6.03 9.31 30.03
CA ARG A 576 -6.05 10.54 30.82
C ARG A 576 -6.42 10.25 32.26
N GLU A 577 -5.59 10.71 33.21
CA GLU A 577 -5.90 10.58 34.65
C GLU A 577 -6.18 9.13 35.07
N CYS A 578 -5.46 8.19 34.46
CA CYS A 578 -5.61 6.77 34.73
C CYS A 578 -4.55 6.27 35.72
N ASP A 579 -4.87 5.19 36.42
CA ASP A 579 -3.92 4.44 37.22
C ASP A 579 -3.52 3.15 36.48
N VAL A 580 -2.22 2.84 36.42
CA VAL A 580 -1.71 1.60 35.80
C VAL A 580 -0.81 0.87 36.80
N TYR A 581 -1.14 -0.38 37.11
CA TYR A 581 -0.39 -1.21 38.06
C TYR A 581 0.18 -2.45 37.38
N GLY A 582 1.47 -2.73 37.55
CA GLY A 582 2.05 -3.98 37.04
C GLY A 582 3.52 -4.19 37.38
N THR A 583 4.13 -5.20 36.77
CA THR A 583 5.51 -5.63 37.06
C THR A 583 6.42 -5.60 35.83
N VAL A 584 6.31 -6.64 34.99
CA VAL A 584 7.11 -6.83 33.78
C VAL A 584 6.28 -6.41 32.59
N ASP A 585 6.83 -5.53 31.77
CA ASP A 585 6.27 -5.07 30.49
C ASP A 585 4.81 -4.61 30.59
N PHE A 586 4.46 -3.98 31.70
CA PHE A 586 3.05 -3.82 32.05
C PHE A 586 2.31 -2.73 31.26
N ILE A 587 3.02 -1.95 30.43
CA ILE A 587 2.48 -1.16 29.33
C ILE A 587 3.22 -1.55 28.05
N PHE A 588 2.58 -2.33 27.17
CA PHE A 588 3.26 -2.90 26.00
C PHE A 588 2.38 -2.90 24.76
N GLY A 589 3.01 -2.99 23.58
CA GLY A 589 2.32 -3.04 22.30
C GLY A 589 2.87 -2.07 21.26
N LYS A 590 2.08 -1.80 20.22
CA LYS A 590 2.49 -1.08 19.00
C LYS A 590 1.47 -0.01 18.60
N ALA A 591 0.64 0.47 19.53
CA ALA A 591 -0.16 1.66 19.32
C ALA A 591 0.70 2.93 19.16
N ALA A 592 0.13 3.97 18.56
CA ALA A 592 0.54 5.35 18.78
C ALA A 592 -0.28 5.87 19.97
N VAL A 593 0.33 5.95 21.15
CA VAL A 593 -0.40 6.20 22.39
C VAL A 593 0.24 7.29 23.24
N VAL A 594 -0.61 8.13 23.84
CA VAL A 594 -0.21 9.10 24.86
C VAL A 594 -0.96 8.80 26.18
N LEU A 595 -0.19 8.58 27.24
CA LEU A 595 -0.67 8.54 28.62
C LEU A 595 -0.37 9.90 29.27
N GLN A 596 -1.41 10.68 29.58
CA GLN A 596 -1.29 12.05 30.06
C GLN A 596 -1.90 12.18 31.46
N ASN A 597 -1.15 12.76 32.40
CA ASN A 597 -1.59 12.92 33.79
C ASN A 597 -1.95 11.60 34.48
N CYS A 598 -1.29 10.50 34.13
CA CYS A 598 -1.54 9.19 34.71
C CYS A 598 -0.64 8.93 35.93
N ASN A 599 -1.07 8.01 36.79
CA ASN A 599 -0.22 7.42 37.82
C ASN A 599 0.16 5.99 37.43
N ILE A 600 1.45 5.68 37.48
CA ILE A 600 2.01 4.42 37.02
C ILE A 600 2.75 3.80 38.20
N TYR A 601 2.26 2.65 38.64
CA TYR A 601 2.65 1.99 39.88
C TYR A 601 3.33 0.65 39.61
N ALA A 602 4.65 0.60 39.80
CA ALA A 602 5.39 -0.66 39.74
C ALA A 602 5.14 -1.50 41.00
N ARG A 603 4.81 -2.77 40.82
CA ARG A 603 4.53 -3.73 41.90
C ARG A 603 5.75 -4.60 42.20
N ASN A 604 5.70 -5.43 43.24
CA ASN A 604 6.78 -6.35 43.59
C ASN A 604 6.77 -7.61 42.69
N PRO A 605 7.77 -7.82 41.80
CA PRO A 605 7.83 -9.00 40.96
C PRO A 605 8.60 -10.15 41.64
N PRO A 606 8.27 -11.42 41.33
CA PRO A 606 9.10 -12.57 41.69
C PRO A 606 10.51 -12.49 41.09
N SER A 607 10.64 -11.98 39.86
CA SER A 607 11.91 -11.84 39.13
C SER A 607 12.87 -10.78 39.68
N LYS A 608 12.41 -9.96 40.63
CA LYS A 608 13.13 -8.76 41.12
C LYS A 608 13.49 -7.74 40.04
N ILE A 609 12.83 -7.81 38.88
CA ILE A 609 12.98 -6.89 37.76
C ILE A 609 11.59 -6.44 37.29
N ASN A 610 11.41 -5.13 37.21
CA ASN A 610 10.25 -4.49 36.60
C ASN A 610 10.66 -3.72 35.34
N THR A 611 9.77 -3.68 34.38
CA THR A 611 9.86 -2.87 33.17
C THR A 611 8.53 -2.17 32.95
N VAL A 612 8.53 -0.83 32.98
CA VAL A 612 7.29 -0.06 32.80
C VAL A 612 6.75 -0.24 31.39
N THR A 613 7.62 -0.14 30.39
CA THR A 613 7.22 -0.25 28.98
C THR A 613 7.95 -1.36 28.21
N ALA A 614 7.25 -1.94 27.24
CA ALA A 614 7.85 -2.80 26.22
C ALA A 614 7.24 -2.50 24.85
N GLN A 615 7.78 -1.48 24.18
CA GLN A 615 7.21 -1.01 22.92
C GLN A 615 7.66 -1.87 21.73
N GLY A 616 6.71 -2.24 20.88
CA GLY A 616 6.84 -3.28 19.86
C GLY A 616 7.03 -2.78 18.42
N ARG A 617 7.48 -1.56 18.17
CA ARG A 617 7.69 -1.07 16.80
C ARG A 617 8.77 -1.86 16.08
N SER A 618 8.38 -2.52 14.98
CA SER A 618 9.21 -3.44 14.19
C SER A 618 9.56 -2.90 12.80
N ASN A 619 8.92 -1.83 12.34
CA ASN A 619 9.13 -1.26 11.01
C ASN A 619 9.51 0.23 11.11
N VAL A 620 10.50 0.64 10.32
CA VAL A 620 10.99 2.03 10.29
C VAL A 620 9.92 3.02 9.82
N ASN A 621 9.01 2.60 8.94
CA ASN A 621 7.94 3.46 8.40
C ASN A 621 6.69 3.51 9.30
N ASP A 622 6.70 2.77 10.42
CA ASP A 622 5.64 2.87 11.41
C ASP A 622 5.68 4.23 12.12
N THR A 623 4.54 4.70 12.61
CA THR A 623 4.41 5.94 13.39
C THR A 623 4.04 5.67 14.86
N SER A 624 3.98 4.39 15.25
CA SER A 624 3.71 3.93 16.61
C SER A 624 4.80 4.29 17.63
N GLY A 625 4.42 4.27 18.90
CA GLY A 625 5.27 4.60 20.03
C GLY A 625 4.43 4.84 21.29
N ILE A 626 5.09 4.77 22.44
CA ILE A 626 4.47 5.05 23.74
C ILE A 626 5.01 6.38 24.27
N THR A 627 4.13 7.34 24.51
CA THR A 627 4.48 8.59 25.20
C THR A 627 3.82 8.62 26.58
N ILE A 628 4.62 8.85 27.63
CA ILE A 628 4.15 9.12 28.99
C ILE A 628 4.43 10.59 29.28
N GLN A 629 3.36 11.38 29.39
CA GLN A 629 3.42 12.84 29.52
C GLN A 629 2.81 13.31 30.84
N ASN A 630 3.49 14.22 31.53
CA ASN A 630 2.99 14.89 32.74
C ASN A 630 2.40 13.91 33.77
N SER A 631 3.05 12.76 33.94
CA SER A 631 2.56 11.64 34.73
C SER A 631 3.45 11.39 35.95
N THR A 632 3.12 10.39 36.76
CA THR A 632 3.91 9.97 37.93
C THR A 632 4.28 8.49 37.79
N ILE A 633 5.55 8.14 37.95
CA ILE A 633 6.02 6.74 38.03
C ILE A 633 6.60 6.50 39.43
N THR A 634 5.95 5.64 40.22
CA THR A 634 6.33 5.33 41.62
C THR A 634 6.08 3.86 41.96
N ALA A 635 6.49 3.45 43.17
CA ALA A 635 6.27 2.10 43.68
C ALA A 635 4.84 1.95 44.24
N ALA A 636 4.18 0.84 43.92
CA ALA A 636 2.96 0.40 44.58
C ALA A 636 3.24 0.02 46.04
N SER A 637 2.17 -0.11 46.85
CA SER A 637 2.27 -0.41 48.28
C SER A 637 3.03 -1.71 48.59
N ASP A 638 2.94 -2.71 47.70
CA ASP A 638 3.64 -4.00 47.84
C ASP A 638 5.14 -3.92 47.49
N LEU A 639 5.55 -2.95 46.66
CA LEU A 639 6.94 -2.74 46.27
C LEU A 639 7.69 -1.82 47.24
N LYS A 640 7.04 -0.76 47.76
CA LYS A 640 7.68 0.25 48.63
C LYS A 640 8.59 -0.34 49.73
N PRO A 641 8.19 -1.38 50.49
CA PRO A 641 9.03 -1.93 51.56
C PRO A 641 10.28 -2.67 51.07
N VAL A 642 10.30 -3.11 49.81
CA VAL A 642 11.36 -3.96 49.24
C VAL A 642 12.00 -3.35 48.00
N GLN A 643 11.71 -2.09 47.68
CA GLN A 643 12.12 -1.46 46.43
C GLN A 643 13.64 -1.44 46.22
N GLY A 644 14.44 -1.38 47.30
CA GLY A 644 15.91 -1.47 47.20
C GLY A 644 16.44 -2.82 46.72
N SER A 645 15.60 -3.86 46.70
CA SER A 645 15.93 -5.20 46.21
C SER A 645 15.35 -5.52 44.83
N VAL A 646 14.67 -4.55 44.19
CA VAL A 646 13.99 -4.72 42.90
C VAL A 646 14.49 -3.66 41.94
N LYS A 647 15.00 -4.07 40.78
CA LYS A 647 15.39 -3.13 39.73
C LYS A 647 14.16 -2.76 38.90
N THR A 648 13.84 -1.47 38.79
CA THR A 648 12.73 -1.00 37.94
C THR A 648 13.28 -0.11 36.83
N PHE A 649 12.96 -0.45 35.59
CA PHE A 649 13.38 0.28 34.40
C PHE A 649 12.17 0.94 33.71
N LEU A 650 12.40 2.08 33.05
CA LEU A 650 11.40 2.78 32.22
C LEU A 650 10.92 1.90 31.06
N GLY A 651 11.76 1.01 30.55
CA GLY A 651 11.35 0.02 29.57
C GLY A 651 12.48 -0.81 28.99
N ARG A 652 12.10 -1.68 28.05
CA ARG A 652 13.00 -2.51 27.24
C ARG A 652 12.49 -2.68 25.79
N PRO A 653 13.38 -2.83 24.79
CA PRO A 653 12.97 -2.84 23.39
C PRO A 653 12.46 -4.21 22.95
N TRP A 654 11.14 -4.39 22.96
CA TRP A 654 10.53 -5.65 22.51
C TRP A 654 10.81 -5.94 21.03
N LYS A 655 10.85 -4.90 20.18
CA LYS A 655 11.19 -4.99 18.75
C LYS A 655 12.24 -3.94 18.34
N GLN A 656 12.84 -4.13 17.17
CA GLN A 656 14.03 -3.41 16.69
C GLN A 656 13.95 -1.87 16.68
N PHE A 657 12.78 -1.28 16.41
CA PHE A 657 12.59 0.17 16.32
C PHE A 657 11.80 0.71 17.50
N SER A 658 11.88 0.03 18.65
CA SER A 658 11.13 0.37 19.87
C SER A 658 11.20 1.87 20.16
N THR A 659 10.04 2.52 20.32
CA THR A 659 9.95 3.97 20.51
C THR A 659 9.20 4.28 21.79
N THR A 660 9.85 4.92 22.76
CA THR A 660 9.21 5.32 24.03
C THR A 660 9.77 6.64 24.51
N VAL A 661 8.88 7.58 24.87
CA VAL A 661 9.26 8.94 25.27
C VAL A 661 8.60 9.30 26.59
N ILE A 662 9.41 9.76 27.56
CA ILE A 662 8.98 10.16 28.90
C ILE A 662 9.15 11.68 29.03
N ILE A 663 8.03 12.40 29.17
CA ILE A 663 7.98 13.86 29.06
C ILE A 663 7.36 14.45 30.33
N LYS A 664 8.05 15.41 30.97
CA LYS A 664 7.58 16.17 32.14
C LYS A 664 6.99 15.30 33.25
N THR A 665 7.53 14.10 33.43
CA THR A 665 6.98 13.07 34.32
C THR A 665 7.80 13.01 35.60
N PHE A 666 7.13 12.86 36.74
CA PHE A 666 7.80 12.61 38.01
C PHE A 666 8.27 11.15 38.08
N LEU A 667 9.57 10.95 38.26
CA LEU A 667 10.22 9.67 38.39
C LEU A 667 10.74 9.51 39.82
N ASP A 668 10.17 8.58 40.57
CA ASP A 668 10.56 8.29 41.95
C ASP A 668 11.87 7.45 42.02
N THR A 669 12.37 7.27 43.23
CA THR A 669 13.65 6.60 43.58
C THR A 669 13.78 5.16 43.09
N LEU A 670 12.67 4.48 42.75
CA LEU A 670 12.69 3.09 42.26
C LEU A 670 13.34 2.94 40.88
N ILE A 671 13.39 4.00 40.08
CA ILE A 671 13.94 3.94 38.72
C ILE A 671 15.45 3.73 38.81
N ASP A 672 15.92 2.61 38.27
CA ASP A 672 17.33 2.28 38.21
C ASP A 672 18.11 3.41 37.48
N PRO A 673 19.29 3.82 37.97
CA PRO A 673 20.07 4.89 37.33
C PRO A 673 20.35 4.67 35.84
N ALA A 674 20.47 3.41 35.38
CA ALA A 674 20.61 3.07 33.97
C ALA A 674 19.37 3.49 33.14
N GLY A 675 18.19 3.55 33.77
CA GLY A 675 16.91 3.99 33.22
C GLY A 675 16.23 2.95 32.34
N TRP A 676 16.98 2.32 31.42
CA TRP A 676 16.46 1.41 30.41
C TRP A 676 17.20 0.06 30.47
N MET A 677 16.50 -1.02 30.14
CA MET A 677 17.05 -2.37 30.18
C MET A 677 17.22 -2.96 28.77
N GLU A 678 18.34 -3.64 28.55
CA GLU A 678 18.64 -4.30 27.27
C GLU A 678 17.67 -5.45 26.98
N TRP A 679 17.53 -5.76 25.69
CA TRP A 679 16.83 -6.93 25.17
C TRP A 679 17.58 -7.48 23.94
N ASN A 680 17.06 -8.53 23.31
CA ASN A 680 17.68 -9.18 22.14
C ASN A 680 17.59 -8.37 20.83
N GLN A 681 17.39 -7.05 20.88
CA GLN A 681 17.17 -6.19 19.73
C GLN A 681 18.32 -5.19 19.55
N SER A 682 18.43 -4.61 18.36
CA SER A 682 19.41 -3.55 18.09
C SER A 682 19.14 -2.33 18.98
N LEU A 683 20.16 -1.92 19.73
CA LEU A 683 20.13 -0.75 20.59
C LEU A 683 20.43 0.56 19.82
N ASP A 684 20.75 0.43 18.52
CA ASP A 684 21.09 1.56 17.64
C ASP A 684 19.89 2.14 16.90
N THR A 685 18.82 1.36 16.76
CA THR A 685 17.66 1.70 15.92
C THR A 685 16.40 2.04 16.72
N LEU A 686 16.41 1.79 18.03
CA LEU A 686 15.36 2.24 18.96
C LEU A 686 15.40 3.77 19.12
N TYR A 687 14.32 4.34 19.66
CA TYR A 687 14.24 5.74 20.04
C TYR A 687 13.66 5.85 21.45
N TYR A 688 14.53 5.91 22.45
CA TYR A 688 14.18 6.12 23.85
C TYR A 688 14.59 7.50 24.30
N ALA A 689 13.64 8.26 24.82
CA ALA A 689 13.86 9.67 25.10
C ALA A 689 13.26 10.12 26.43
N GLU A 690 13.97 11.01 27.11
CA GLU A 690 13.55 11.67 28.34
C GLU A 690 13.60 13.20 28.16
N TYR A 691 12.54 13.92 28.55
CA TYR A 691 12.44 15.38 28.44
C TYR A 691 11.85 16.00 29.72
N MET A 692 12.61 16.87 30.38
CA MET A 692 12.17 17.66 31.55
C MET A 692 11.47 16.83 32.66
N ASN A 693 11.91 15.59 32.86
CA ASN A 693 11.42 14.78 33.97
C ASN A 693 11.88 15.35 35.31
N THR A 694 11.14 15.07 36.37
CA THR A 694 11.43 15.56 37.74
C THR A 694 11.46 14.39 38.73
N GLY A 695 11.86 14.65 39.97
CA GLY A 695 11.94 13.63 41.01
C GLY A 695 13.30 12.91 41.04
N PRO A 696 13.56 12.14 42.11
CA PRO A 696 14.88 11.58 42.38
C PRO A 696 15.33 10.51 41.37
N GLY A 697 14.42 9.86 40.65
CA GLY A 697 14.74 8.90 39.58
C GLY A 697 15.04 9.53 38.21
N SER A 698 14.94 10.86 38.10
CA SER A 698 15.03 11.57 36.80
C SER A 698 16.45 11.94 36.35
N PHE A 699 17.47 11.73 37.18
CA PHE A 699 18.84 12.06 36.81
C PHE A 699 19.36 11.22 35.63
N THR A 700 19.85 11.88 34.59
CA THR A 700 20.25 11.21 33.34
C THR A 700 21.76 10.92 33.22
N SER A 701 22.59 11.36 34.16
CA SER A 701 24.05 11.25 34.09
C SER A 701 24.54 9.79 33.93
N ASN A 702 23.87 8.87 34.62
CA ASN A 702 24.21 7.44 34.67
C ASN A 702 23.35 6.57 33.76
N ARG A 703 22.56 7.18 32.88
CA ARG A 703 21.76 6.45 31.89
C ARG A 703 22.67 5.70 30.91
N VAL A 704 22.11 4.65 30.35
CA VAL A 704 22.70 3.86 29.26
C VAL A 704 23.26 4.75 28.15
N LYS A 705 24.31 4.28 27.47
CA LYS A 705 25.01 5.04 26.40
C LYS A 705 24.65 4.53 25.00
N TRP A 706 23.48 3.89 24.85
CA TRP A 706 23.03 3.37 23.57
C TRP A 706 22.80 4.50 22.57
N LYS A 707 23.06 4.24 21.29
CA LYS A 707 22.87 5.24 20.23
C LYS A 707 21.41 5.68 20.08
N GLY A 708 20.45 4.77 20.33
CA GLY A 708 19.02 5.07 20.31
C GLY A 708 18.48 5.76 21.58
N TYR A 709 19.31 5.99 22.59
CA TYR A 709 18.90 6.71 23.80
C TYR A 709 19.22 8.21 23.67
N HIS A 710 18.26 9.05 24.07
CA HIS A 710 18.33 10.50 23.91
C HIS A 710 17.87 11.22 25.18
N VAL A 711 18.67 12.20 25.63
CA VAL A 711 18.20 13.23 26.56
C VAL A 711 17.78 14.42 25.72
N LEU A 712 16.47 14.66 25.61
CA LEU A 712 15.96 15.76 24.83
C LEU A 712 16.12 17.07 25.62
N THR A 713 16.71 18.07 24.97
CA THR A 713 16.89 19.42 25.55
C THR A 713 16.11 20.49 24.78
N ASN A 714 15.59 20.14 23.60
CA ASN A 714 14.83 21.02 22.73
C ASN A 714 13.33 20.72 22.83
N ALA A 715 12.54 21.76 23.14
CA ALA A 715 11.08 21.68 23.17
C ALA A 715 10.46 21.26 21.83
N THR A 716 11.04 21.65 20.69
CA THR A 716 10.54 21.27 19.36
C THR A 716 10.62 19.76 19.14
N GLU A 717 11.71 19.12 19.55
CA GLU A 717 11.87 17.66 19.42
C GLU A 717 10.89 16.91 20.32
N ALA A 718 10.76 17.34 21.58
CA ALA A 718 9.79 16.75 22.50
C ALA A 718 8.33 16.99 22.06
N SER A 719 8.05 18.12 21.40
CA SER A 719 6.70 18.46 20.93
C SER A 719 6.18 17.49 19.87
N ALA A 720 7.05 16.82 19.11
CA ALA A 720 6.65 15.81 18.13
C ALA A 720 5.92 14.61 18.76
N PHE A 721 6.13 14.37 20.06
CA PHE A 721 5.55 13.25 20.81
C PHE A 721 4.32 13.65 21.65
N THR A 722 3.90 14.92 21.59
CA THR A 722 2.71 15.42 22.31
C THR A 722 1.39 14.96 21.67
N VAL A 723 0.28 15.11 22.40
CA VAL A 723 -1.06 14.73 21.94
C VAL A 723 -1.40 15.29 20.55
N GLY A 724 -1.11 16.57 20.30
CA GLY A 724 -1.43 17.23 19.03
C GLY A 724 -0.64 16.69 17.84
N ASN A 725 0.65 16.40 18.02
CA ASN A 725 1.52 16.02 16.92
C ASN A 725 1.60 14.50 16.71
N PHE A 726 1.61 13.73 17.80
CA PHE A 726 1.89 12.31 17.76
C PHE A 726 0.67 11.47 17.39
N ILE A 727 -0.50 11.82 17.94
CA ILE A 727 -1.76 11.10 17.72
C ILE A 727 -2.82 11.95 17.02
N ASP A 728 -2.42 13.11 16.48
CA ASP A 728 -3.32 14.09 15.86
C ASP A 728 -4.53 14.43 16.76
N GLY A 729 -4.30 14.56 18.07
CA GLY A 729 -5.37 14.57 19.07
C GLY A 729 -6.42 15.67 18.86
N ASN A 730 -6.05 16.79 18.24
CA ASN A 730 -7.00 17.87 17.97
C ASN A 730 -8.10 17.50 16.97
N SER A 731 -7.88 16.48 16.15
CA SER A 731 -8.81 16.08 15.10
C SER A 731 -9.96 15.21 15.63
N TRP A 732 -9.79 14.56 16.79
CA TRP A 732 -10.75 13.59 17.30
C TRP A 732 -11.02 13.67 18.82
N LEU A 733 -10.10 14.17 19.65
CA LEU A 733 -10.35 14.28 21.09
C LEU A 733 -11.43 15.31 21.49
N PRO A 734 -11.62 16.46 20.79
CA PRO A 734 -12.65 17.43 21.18
C PRO A 734 -14.08 16.84 21.24
N THR A 735 -14.39 15.86 20.40
CA THR A 735 -15.72 15.23 20.36
C THR A 735 -15.96 14.25 21.51
N THR A 736 -14.90 13.86 22.23
CA THR A 736 -14.99 12.90 23.35
C THR A 736 -15.41 13.56 24.66
N GLY A 737 -15.25 14.89 24.77
CA GLY A 737 -15.46 15.64 26.00
C GLY A 737 -14.44 15.35 27.11
N VAL A 738 -13.42 14.52 26.88
CA VAL A 738 -12.34 14.25 27.84
C VAL A 738 -11.34 15.41 27.83
N PRO A 739 -10.83 15.87 28.99
CA PRO A 739 -9.81 16.90 29.01
C PRO A 739 -8.48 16.38 28.44
N PHE A 740 -7.82 17.20 27.63
CA PHE A 740 -6.50 16.92 27.10
C PHE A 740 -5.68 18.21 26.97
N THR A 741 -4.36 18.08 27.03
CA THR A 741 -3.41 19.14 26.68
C THR A 741 -2.72 18.76 25.37
N LEU A 742 -2.79 19.63 24.36
CA LEU A 742 -2.26 19.32 23.02
C LEU A 742 -0.73 19.27 22.97
N GLY A 743 -0.07 20.21 23.64
CA GLY A 743 1.38 20.41 23.58
C GLY A 743 2.12 20.07 24.88
N LEU A 744 3.32 20.63 25.04
CA LEU A 744 4.22 20.39 26.18
C LEU A 744 3.78 21.00 27.49
#